data_AF-A0A432WJ80-F1
#
_entry.id   AF-A0A432WJ80-F1
#
_cell.length_a   1.000
_cell.length_b   1.000
_cell.length_c   1.000
_cell.angle_alpha   90.00
_cell.angle_beta   90.00
_cell.angle_gamma   90.00
#
_symmetry.space_group_name_H-M   'P 1'
#
loop_
_entity.id
_entity.type
_entity.pdbx_description
1 polymer ?
#
loop_
_entity_poly.entity_id
_entity_poly.type
_entity_poly.pdbx_seq_one_letter_code
_entity_poly.pdbx_strand_id
1 'polypeptide(L)'
;MSVCFFVKPIVNRDTALAWLLVCFLALTTSACGDSNTDDGQSVAPPPEETPPPTGYLPEPDFESAPSANTPSLPRPDGPSLPPPPAELRLSSTYVKSDQSQPISGLTVSSSEDENATNTPDKVIDGDLTTRWESAWSDAGDSADDAWLQFDFGSKTAIGYMKLYWENAYADEYAIYVSDDAQNWYQLRYITGAKGGTEEFFNLDIDVRYVRLQGINRHTQYGYSLFEVEFKTPGLDTSMPVLDTSYQSFPLSGSGRQPLPAPAEPVERLSFTLADGTLVTRFGMVGRSRHARERGEEWNEYGFGPNETVDTYGNPVDLGPGAHLNFVANYFNNRTWGVEFIDNSNVAGVTAPEIIVNQYYQQAQKGGGHSFVRRFDDPNVTGFGWMSPGNLLDDSTYLSDGAPCPVVEKPANGVLLNPNSGYDGVIGANDGCSVVFDTYPAHRALSANADGVLVPNGDTVAARALKKGDIIEFTGSFFSTREVMDSIGDNGGFRYYTNELTYVMGQGLRPWYGVQPRLMNHPLPDRTLQGGLGSVSYDYADNATFIFQQPHNNIGMQNIQRFMEGRRWLHTNLWNGEHNEDGNDRNDAGRFLQGPHFNQSSCLSCHISNGRSVAPVLRNQRLDTMAVRVGAISSNANGNYLPHPIYGQAVQMNARSTTTGVAQNWGNAVTVTGFETKNVQLADGTVVELRKPEIAFEGPTPEAYSLRSAQPLIGMGLLEAIADETILERVRTTPDSDGVLGTANYAYDPETGDVRLGRYGWKAAKVSLHHQVANAALLDMSVTSSIYPNRDCLAGPKYCDAASGTEPGLPDDALQLMTEYLHLLAVPAQRSLVSGFPGSVSPMAYLDVNPAQIAQGEQVFEAIRCNACHISEVQTSARSPFDEVRNQTIRPYTDMLLHDMGEELADNFSEGLASGSMWRTPALWGLGYAEHVADGIPVGYLHDSRARTLTEAILWHGGEAEVIKNRFVDLPTDEREALLAFLKSL
;
A
#
# COMPACT_ATOMS: atom_id res chain seq x y z
N MET A 1 -49.74 -5.85 -19.19
CA MET A 1 -50.93 -6.32 -19.94
C MET A 1 -50.79 -7.83 -20.10
N SER A 2 -51.51 -8.62 -19.31
CA SER A 2 -51.54 -10.10 -19.42
C SER A 2 -52.65 -10.52 -20.37
N VAL A 3 -52.38 -11.43 -21.32
CA VAL A 3 -53.30 -12.45 -21.87
C VAL A 3 -52.40 -13.50 -22.57
N CYS A 4 -52.15 -14.72 -22.08
CA CYS A 4 -52.99 -15.91 -21.86
C CYS A 4 -53.28 -16.80 -23.10
N PHE A 5 -52.67 -18.00 -23.05
CA PHE A 5 -53.21 -19.37 -23.27
C PHE A 5 -53.67 -19.91 -24.64
N PHE A 6 -53.20 -21.13 -24.94
CA PHE A 6 -53.90 -22.43 -25.22
C PHE A 6 -53.04 -23.26 -26.21
N VAL A 7 -52.38 -24.38 -25.84
CA VAL A 7 -52.81 -25.74 -25.43
C VAL A 7 -53.39 -26.62 -26.55
N LYS A 8 -52.69 -27.77 -26.76
CA LYS A 8 -53.11 -29.11 -27.24
C LYS A 8 -53.07 -29.44 -28.77
N PRO A 9 -52.95 -30.73 -29.20
CA PRO A 9 -51.85 -31.69 -28.94
C PRO A 9 -51.63 -32.74 -30.09
N ILE A 10 -50.79 -33.77 -29.81
CA ILE A 10 -50.93 -35.21 -30.20
C ILE A 10 -50.29 -35.73 -31.54
N VAL A 11 -49.26 -36.59 -31.34
CA VAL A 11 -49.01 -37.96 -31.93
C VAL A 11 -48.44 -38.07 -33.36
N ASN A 12 -47.49 -38.97 -33.73
CA ASN A 12 -46.61 -39.98 -33.08
C ASN A 12 -45.80 -40.72 -34.21
N ARG A 13 -44.74 -41.47 -33.82
CA ARG A 13 -44.12 -42.65 -34.50
C ARG A 13 -43.23 -42.43 -35.76
N ASP A 14 -42.12 -43.16 -36.02
CA ASP A 14 -41.61 -44.43 -35.47
C ASP A 14 -40.14 -44.74 -35.87
N THR A 15 -39.51 -45.64 -35.08
CA THR A 15 -38.45 -46.65 -35.36
C THR A 15 -36.95 -46.27 -35.53
N ALA A 16 -36.08 -46.80 -34.64
CA ALA A 16 -35.36 -48.08 -34.83
C ALA A 16 -34.58 -48.54 -33.56
N LEU A 17 -34.54 -49.86 -33.36
CA LEU A 17 -34.09 -50.67 -32.21
C LEU A 17 -32.55 -50.91 -32.10
N ALA A 18 -32.11 -51.22 -30.87
CA ALA A 18 -31.40 -52.44 -30.40
C ALA A 18 -30.08 -52.18 -29.63
N TRP A 19 -29.70 -52.86 -28.55
CA TRP A 19 -30.32 -53.74 -27.52
C TRP A 19 -29.17 -54.15 -26.54
N LEU A 20 -29.53 -54.39 -25.27
CA LEU A 20 -29.10 -55.48 -24.34
C LEU A 20 -27.93 -55.36 -23.30
N LEU A 21 -28.35 -55.79 -22.09
CA LEU A 21 -27.70 -56.47 -20.94
C LEU A 21 -27.30 -55.61 -19.70
N VAL A 22 -28.03 -55.58 -18.55
CA VAL A 22 -28.46 -56.62 -17.55
C VAL A 22 -27.34 -56.84 -16.50
N CYS A 23 -27.47 -56.84 -15.14
CA CYS A 23 -28.40 -57.46 -14.16
C CYS A 23 -28.07 -56.92 -12.72
N PHE A 24 -29.02 -56.56 -11.83
CA PHE A 24 -29.51 -57.31 -10.63
C PHE A 24 -29.16 -56.66 -9.26
N LEU A 25 -30.16 -56.22 -8.46
CA LEU A 25 -30.78 -56.87 -7.25
C LEU A 25 -29.98 -56.60 -5.94
N ALA A 26 -30.52 -56.45 -4.71
CA ALA A 26 -31.87 -56.41 -4.12
C ALA A 26 -31.76 -56.07 -2.61
N LEU A 27 -32.85 -55.55 -2.03
CA LEU A 27 -33.47 -55.89 -0.72
C LEU A 27 -32.67 -55.74 0.60
N THR A 28 -33.21 -54.96 1.55
CA THR A 28 -33.93 -55.50 2.74
C THR A 28 -34.86 -54.47 3.38
N THR A 29 -35.89 -54.98 4.06
CA THR A 29 -37.19 -54.39 4.42
C THR A 29 -37.42 -54.23 5.93
N SER A 30 -38.40 -53.37 6.27
CA SER A 30 -39.29 -53.39 7.47
C SER A 30 -38.70 -52.88 8.81
N ALA A 31 -39.42 -52.21 9.73
CA ALA A 31 -40.88 -52.18 9.97
C ALA A 31 -41.35 -50.95 10.78
N CYS A 32 -42.60 -50.54 10.48
CA CYS A 32 -43.72 -50.05 11.32
C CYS A 32 -43.53 -49.12 12.54
N GLY A 33 -44.35 -48.05 12.58
CA GLY A 33 -44.77 -47.37 13.81
C GLY A 33 -45.52 -46.06 13.55
N ASP A 34 -46.84 -46.04 13.82
CA ASP A 34 -47.84 -45.02 13.52
C ASP A 34 -47.76 -43.67 14.29
N SER A 35 -48.51 -42.71 13.72
CA SER A 35 -49.38 -41.69 14.37
C SER A 35 -48.88 -40.25 14.61
N ASN A 36 -49.33 -39.38 13.68
CA ASN A 36 -50.11 -38.15 13.86
C ASN A 36 -49.69 -37.02 14.83
N THR A 37 -49.62 -35.85 14.19
CA THR A 37 -50.23 -34.53 14.51
C THR A 37 -49.41 -33.41 15.13
N ASP A 38 -49.35 -32.34 14.32
CA ASP A 38 -49.29 -30.90 14.55
C ASP A 38 -47.94 -30.19 14.76
N ASP A 39 -47.45 -29.77 13.59
CA ASP A 39 -46.49 -28.72 13.29
C ASP A 39 -46.95 -27.33 13.73
N GLY A 40 -45.98 -26.55 14.18
CA GLY A 40 -46.10 -25.11 14.32
C GLY A 40 -44.75 -24.45 14.58
N GLN A 41 -43.81 -24.50 13.62
CA GLN A 41 -42.60 -23.67 13.65
C GLN A 41 -42.21 -23.14 12.26
N SER A 42 -41.78 -21.88 12.28
CA SER A 42 -41.37 -21.02 11.17
C SER A 42 -40.22 -21.58 10.35
N VAL A 43 -40.35 -21.47 9.03
CA VAL A 43 -39.35 -21.83 8.02
C VAL A 43 -38.12 -20.91 8.12
N ALA A 44 -36.96 -21.49 8.43
CA ALA A 44 -35.65 -20.87 8.23
C ALA A 44 -35.30 -20.86 6.73
N PRO A 45 -34.55 -19.85 6.23
CA PRO A 45 -34.08 -19.86 4.85
C PRO A 45 -33.12 -21.04 4.61
N PRO A 46 -33.05 -21.57 3.37
CA PRO A 46 -32.23 -22.74 3.07
C PRO A 46 -30.75 -22.41 3.29
N PRO A 47 -29.93 -23.37 3.77
CA PRO A 47 -28.50 -23.19 3.85
C PRO A 47 -27.95 -22.99 2.43
N GLU A 48 -27.13 -21.96 2.25
CA GLU A 48 -26.31 -21.80 1.05
C GLU A 48 -25.48 -23.07 0.87
N GLU A 49 -25.64 -23.72 -0.28
CA GLU A 49 -24.76 -24.83 -0.68
C GLU A 49 -23.36 -24.26 -0.88
N THR A 50 -22.49 -24.49 0.11
CA THR A 50 -21.04 -24.33 -0.05
C THR A 50 -20.60 -25.16 -1.26
N PRO A 51 -19.87 -24.58 -2.23
CA PRO A 51 -19.33 -25.34 -3.35
C PRO A 51 -18.42 -26.48 -2.83
N PRO A 52 -18.32 -27.61 -3.56
CA PRO A 52 -17.55 -28.75 -3.10
C PRO A 52 -16.07 -28.36 -2.93
N PRO A 53 -15.35 -28.93 -1.96
CA PRO A 53 -13.94 -28.64 -1.77
C PRO A 53 -13.18 -29.09 -3.01
N THR A 54 -12.52 -28.14 -3.67
CA THR A 54 -11.39 -28.43 -4.55
C THR A 54 -10.45 -29.34 -3.79
N GLY A 55 -10.06 -30.48 -4.38
CA GLY A 55 -9.19 -31.47 -3.70
C GLY A 55 -8.05 -30.76 -2.99
N TYR A 56 -7.90 -31.01 -1.69
CA TYR A 56 -6.91 -30.36 -0.83
C TYR A 56 -5.55 -30.47 -1.50
N LEU A 57 -5.08 -29.37 -2.10
CA LEU A 57 -3.68 -29.20 -2.40
C LEU A 57 -2.94 -29.40 -1.08
N PRO A 58 -1.81 -30.15 -1.05
CA PRO A 58 -1.00 -30.23 0.16
C PRO A 58 -0.76 -28.80 0.66
N GLU A 59 -0.95 -28.56 1.95
CA GLU A 59 -0.70 -27.25 2.56
C GLU A 59 0.75 -26.89 2.21
N PRO A 60 0.98 -25.87 1.35
CA PRO A 60 2.32 -25.56 0.92
C PRO A 60 3.14 -25.21 2.16
N ASP A 61 4.43 -25.55 2.15
CA ASP A 61 5.34 -25.04 3.16
C ASP A 61 5.13 -23.53 3.27
N PHE A 62 4.81 -23.08 4.48
CA PHE A 62 4.54 -21.68 4.74
C PHE A 62 5.76 -20.88 4.31
N GLU A 63 5.63 -20.12 3.23
CA GLU A 63 6.49 -18.97 3.05
C GLU A 63 6.23 -18.11 4.28
N SER A 64 7.28 -17.89 5.07
CA SER A 64 7.19 -17.03 6.26
C SER A 64 6.56 -15.71 5.84
N ALA A 65 5.77 -15.10 6.73
CA ALA A 65 5.39 -13.70 6.56
C ALA A 65 6.64 -12.94 6.09
N PRO A 66 6.56 -12.19 4.98
CA PRO A 66 7.74 -11.52 4.46
C PRO A 66 8.34 -10.73 5.62
N SER A 67 9.54 -11.13 6.05
CA SER A 67 10.28 -10.32 7.02
C SER A 67 10.28 -8.90 6.47
N ALA A 68 10.20 -7.88 7.32
CA ALA A 68 10.26 -6.46 6.94
C ALA A 68 11.55 -6.05 6.17
N ASN A 69 12.32 -7.00 5.66
CA ASN A 69 13.56 -6.85 4.95
C ASN A 69 13.33 -6.48 3.48
N THR A 70 13.84 -5.29 3.16
CA THR A 70 14.36 -4.80 1.88
C THR A 70 14.48 -5.85 0.78
N PRO A 71 13.89 -5.60 -0.41
CA PRO A 71 14.11 -6.45 -1.58
C PRO A 71 15.60 -6.71 -1.80
N SER A 72 15.97 -7.96 -2.07
CA SER A 72 17.37 -8.32 -2.31
C SER A 72 17.88 -7.59 -3.55
N LEU A 73 18.70 -6.58 -3.33
CA LEU A 73 19.36 -5.84 -4.39
C LEU A 73 20.61 -6.59 -4.86
N PRO A 74 20.95 -6.54 -6.16
CA PRO A 74 22.18 -7.15 -6.68
C PRO A 74 23.42 -6.47 -6.09
N ARG A 75 24.55 -7.17 -6.11
CA ARG A 75 25.83 -6.60 -5.70
C ARG A 75 26.24 -5.45 -6.65
N PRO A 76 26.72 -4.30 -6.16
CA PRO A 76 27.05 -3.15 -7.02
C PRO A 76 28.11 -3.40 -8.11
N ASP A 77 29.02 -4.33 -7.87
CA ASP A 77 30.10 -4.78 -8.76
C ASP A 77 29.76 -6.07 -9.53
N GLY A 78 28.52 -6.57 -9.43
CA GLY A 78 28.06 -7.74 -10.18
C GLY A 78 28.23 -7.56 -11.70
N PRO A 79 28.75 -8.57 -12.42
CA PRO A 79 28.94 -8.49 -13.87
C PRO A 79 27.59 -8.33 -14.58
N SER A 80 27.57 -7.52 -15.64
CA SER A 80 26.38 -7.34 -16.48
C SER A 80 26.79 -7.46 -17.93
N LEU A 81 26.35 -8.54 -18.59
CA LEU A 81 26.60 -8.78 -20.01
C LEU A 81 25.38 -8.38 -20.84
N PRO A 82 25.54 -8.06 -22.14
CA PRO A 82 24.41 -7.75 -23.01
C PRO A 82 23.43 -8.94 -23.10
N PRO A 83 22.13 -8.68 -23.33
CA PRO A 83 21.14 -9.74 -23.52
C PRO A 83 21.44 -10.55 -24.80
N PRO A 84 20.91 -11.79 -24.93
CA PRO A 84 21.20 -12.63 -26.09
C PRO A 84 20.60 -12.02 -27.36
N PRO A 85 21.39 -11.88 -28.44
CA PRO A 85 20.91 -11.35 -29.70
C PRO A 85 19.96 -12.34 -30.38
N ALA A 86 19.23 -11.88 -31.40
CA ALA A 86 18.15 -12.66 -32.04
C ALA A 86 18.63 -14.00 -32.60
N GLU A 87 19.89 -14.11 -33.02
CA GLU A 87 20.47 -15.34 -33.58
C GLU A 87 20.70 -16.44 -32.53
N LEU A 88 20.74 -16.09 -31.25
CA LEU A 88 20.81 -17.04 -30.12
C LEU A 88 19.44 -17.34 -29.51
N ARG A 89 18.38 -16.67 -29.99
CA ARG A 89 17.00 -16.93 -29.59
C ARG A 89 16.38 -17.99 -30.49
N LEU A 90 15.43 -18.73 -29.92
CA LEU A 90 14.65 -19.70 -30.67
C LEU A 90 13.84 -19.01 -31.78
N SER A 91 13.81 -19.61 -32.97
CA SER A 91 12.99 -19.08 -34.07
C SER A 91 11.51 -19.02 -33.69
N SER A 92 10.83 -17.94 -34.06
CA SER A 92 9.36 -17.82 -33.91
C SER A 92 8.58 -18.87 -34.71
N THR A 93 9.21 -19.52 -35.70
CA THR A 93 8.62 -20.63 -36.46
C THR A 93 8.86 -22.00 -35.82
N TYR A 94 9.58 -22.07 -34.71
CA TYR A 94 9.79 -23.32 -33.98
C TYR A 94 8.44 -23.82 -33.44
N VAL A 95 8.09 -25.06 -33.77
CA VAL A 95 6.82 -25.65 -33.39
C VAL A 95 6.91 -26.16 -31.95
N LYS A 96 6.25 -25.45 -31.02
CA LYS A 96 6.18 -25.80 -29.59
C LYS A 96 4.97 -26.67 -29.23
N SER A 97 4.36 -27.36 -30.21
CA SER A 97 3.08 -28.07 -30.02
C SER A 97 3.20 -29.41 -29.28
N ASP A 98 4.42 -29.92 -29.11
CA ASP A 98 4.69 -31.18 -28.42
C ASP A 98 5.21 -30.94 -26.99
N GLN A 99 5.19 -31.99 -26.17
CA GLN A 99 5.79 -31.97 -24.84
C GLN A 99 7.33 -31.90 -24.94
N SER A 100 7.96 -31.16 -24.02
CA SER A 100 9.42 -31.05 -23.96
C SER A 100 10.09 -32.42 -23.79
N GLN A 101 11.28 -32.58 -24.38
CA GLN A 101 12.07 -33.81 -24.27
C GLN A 101 13.38 -33.52 -23.52
N PRO A 102 13.85 -34.42 -22.63
CA PRO A 102 15.16 -34.28 -21.99
C PRO A 102 16.30 -34.17 -23.01
N ILE A 103 17.24 -33.27 -22.76
CA ILE A 103 18.47 -33.11 -23.56
C ILE A 103 19.59 -33.85 -22.84
N SER A 104 20.29 -34.73 -23.56
CA SER A 104 21.38 -35.57 -23.02
C SER A 104 22.56 -35.60 -24.00
N GLY A 105 23.69 -36.16 -23.57
CA GLY A 105 24.88 -36.29 -24.42
C GLY A 105 25.72 -35.00 -24.54
N LEU A 106 25.52 -34.05 -23.61
CA LEU A 106 26.36 -32.87 -23.46
C LEU A 106 27.62 -33.18 -22.62
N THR A 107 28.62 -32.30 -22.71
CA THR A 107 29.83 -32.34 -21.86
C THR A 107 29.88 -31.13 -20.95
N VAL A 108 30.46 -31.28 -19.75
CA VAL A 108 30.54 -30.21 -18.76
C VAL A 108 31.99 -29.93 -18.38
N SER A 109 32.29 -28.66 -18.16
CA SER A 109 33.58 -28.15 -17.68
C SER A 109 33.35 -27.07 -16.61
N SER A 110 34.35 -26.81 -15.78
CA SER A 110 34.30 -25.84 -14.69
C SER A 110 35.52 -24.91 -14.74
N SER A 111 35.45 -23.80 -14.00
CA SER A 111 36.60 -22.91 -13.77
C SER A 111 37.70 -23.58 -12.96
N GLU A 112 37.31 -24.28 -11.90
CA GLU A 112 38.18 -25.03 -11.00
C GLU A 112 37.30 -25.97 -10.15
N ASP A 113 37.88 -27.07 -9.67
CA ASP A 113 37.23 -28.07 -8.84
C ASP A 113 37.90 -28.13 -7.47
N GLU A 114 37.12 -28.27 -6.40
CA GLU A 114 37.66 -28.38 -5.03
C GLU A 114 38.56 -29.61 -4.86
N ASN A 115 38.24 -30.71 -5.55
CA ASN A 115 39.03 -31.94 -5.50
C ASN A 115 38.81 -32.83 -6.72
N ALA A 116 39.61 -33.90 -6.82
CA ALA A 116 39.59 -34.82 -7.95
C ALA A 116 38.34 -35.73 -8.06
N THR A 117 37.43 -35.68 -7.09
CA THR A 117 36.21 -36.50 -7.06
C THR A 117 34.92 -35.72 -7.30
N ASN A 118 34.90 -34.41 -6.99
CA ASN A 118 33.75 -33.52 -7.15
C ASN A 118 33.88 -32.71 -8.44
N THR A 119 34.00 -33.43 -9.55
CA THR A 119 34.28 -32.91 -10.89
C THR A 119 33.00 -32.48 -11.63
N PRO A 120 33.09 -31.64 -12.69
CA PRO A 120 31.90 -31.09 -13.36
C PRO A 120 31.02 -32.14 -14.06
N ASP A 121 31.52 -33.33 -14.37
CA ASP A 121 30.70 -34.41 -14.95
C ASP A 121 29.62 -34.92 -13.99
N LYS A 122 29.75 -34.66 -12.68
CA LYS A 122 28.78 -35.08 -11.65
C LYS A 122 27.44 -34.38 -11.77
N VAL A 123 27.37 -33.19 -12.36
CA VAL A 123 26.10 -32.48 -12.49
C VAL A 123 25.22 -32.98 -13.65
N ILE A 124 25.63 -34.02 -14.39
CA ILE A 124 24.86 -34.60 -15.50
C ILE A 124 24.86 -36.13 -15.48
N ASP A 125 25.23 -36.76 -14.37
CA ASP A 125 25.34 -38.22 -14.27
C ASP A 125 24.07 -38.91 -13.77
N GLY A 126 23.06 -38.14 -13.37
CA GLY A 126 21.77 -38.62 -12.90
C GLY A 126 21.78 -39.13 -11.46
N ASP A 127 22.85 -38.88 -10.69
CA ASP A 127 23.02 -39.33 -9.31
C ASP A 127 23.09 -38.15 -8.33
N LEU A 128 21.95 -37.86 -7.68
CA LEU A 128 21.83 -36.83 -6.63
C LEU A 128 22.66 -37.10 -5.36
N THR A 129 23.42 -38.20 -5.30
CA THR A 129 24.39 -38.48 -4.22
C THR A 129 25.81 -38.06 -4.57
N THR A 130 26.06 -37.68 -5.83
CA THR A 130 27.32 -37.09 -6.28
C THR A 130 27.14 -35.60 -6.60
N ARG A 131 28.23 -34.83 -6.66
CA ARG A 131 28.17 -33.38 -6.85
C ARG A 131 29.42 -32.80 -7.46
N TRP A 132 29.27 -31.66 -8.13
CA TRP A 132 30.38 -30.76 -8.40
C TRP A 132 30.56 -29.79 -7.24
N GLU A 133 31.81 -29.47 -6.94
CA GLU A 133 32.18 -28.41 -5.98
C GLU A 133 33.23 -27.49 -6.60
N SER A 134 32.97 -26.19 -6.58
CA SER A 134 33.97 -25.21 -6.97
C SER A 134 35.06 -25.08 -5.90
N ALA A 135 36.27 -24.74 -6.34
CA ALA A 135 37.39 -24.49 -5.43
C ALA A 135 37.10 -23.35 -4.42
N TRP A 136 37.60 -23.52 -3.20
CA TRP A 136 37.34 -22.64 -2.05
C TRP A 136 38.42 -21.55 -1.79
N SER A 137 39.54 -21.54 -2.53
CA SER A 137 40.85 -21.04 -2.05
C SER A 137 40.85 -19.72 -1.25
N ASP A 138 41.48 -19.74 -0.06
CA ASP A 138 41.76 -18.61 0.84
C ASP A 138 42.76 -17.55 0.28
N ALA A 139 43.03 -17.57 -1.03
CA ALA A 139 44.06 -16.78 -1.69
C ALA A 139 43.50 -15.89 -2.82
N GLY A 140 42.47 -15.09 -2.52
CA GLY A 140 42.03 -13.97 -3.36
C GLY A 140 40.55 -14.02 -3.75
N ASP A 141 40.04 -12.89 -4.24
CA ASP A 141 38.64 -12.57 -4.56
C ASP A 141 37.95 -13.48 -5.62
N SER A 142 38.46 -14.69 -5.91
CA SER A 142 38.05 -15.53 -7.06
C SER A 142 37.08 -16.67 -6.77
N ALA A 143 36.78 -16.98 -5.50
CA ALA A 143 35.88 -18.10 -5.17
C ALA A 143 34.41 -17.81 -5.56
N ASP A 144 34.01 -16.54 -5.51
CA ASP A 144 32.69 -16.09 -5.97
C ASP A 144 32.57 -16.12 -7.50
N ASP A 145 33.68 -16.07 -8.24
CA ASP A 145 33.68 -16.03 -9.72
C ASP A 145 33.72 -17.42 -10.39
N ALA A 146 33.54 -18.49 -9.62
CA ALA A 146 33.56 -19.84 -10.16
C ALA A 146 32.38 -20.10 -11.10
N TRP A 147 32.59 -20.93 -12.12
CA TRP A 147 31.58 -21.23 -13.14
C TRP A 147 31.52 -22.71 -13.53
N LEU A 148 30.34 -23.14 -13.99
CA LEU A 148 30.07 -24.39 -14.70
C LEU A 148 29.61 -24.10 -16.13
N GLN A 149 30.09 -24.87 -17.10
CA GLN A 149 29.79 -24.69 -18.52
C GLN A 149 29.40 -26.00 -19.18
N PHE A 150 28.26 -25.96 -19.87
CA PHE A 150 27.65 -27.06 -20.60
C PHE A 150 27.86 -26.86 -22.11
N ASP A 151 28.55 -27.79 -22.78
CA ASP A 151 28.71 -27.84 -24.25
C ASP A 151 27.80 -28.93 -24.81
N PHE A 152 26.79 -28.52 -25.59
CA PHE A 152 25.82 -29.39 -26.24
C PHE A 152 26.38 -30.05 -27.52
N GLY A 153 27.63 -29.78 -27.90
CA GLY A 153 28.33 -30.31 -29.07
C GLY A 153 27.92 -29.65 -30.39
N SER A 154 26.66 -29.23 -30.50
CA SER A 154 26.10 -28.44 -31.58
C SER A 154 25.03 -27.49 -31.05
N LYS A 155 24.63 -26.53 -31.89
CA LYS A 155 23.51 -25.64 -31.60
C LYS A 155 22.24 -26.45 -31.30
N THR A 156 21.64 -26.21 -30.15
CA THR A 156 20.55 -26.99 -29.59
C THR A 156 19.47 -26.05 -29.06
N ALA A 157 18.22 -26.34 -29.40
CA ALA A 157 17.06 -25.64 -28.87
C ALA A 157 16.82 -26.05 -27.41
N ILE A 158 16.82 -25.09 -26.50
CA ILE A 158 16.65 -25.30 -25.05
C ILE A 158 15.48 -24.45 -24.57
N GLY A 159 14.47 -25.10 -23.98
CA GLY A 159 13.28 -24.45 -23.42
C GLY A 159 13.29 -24.37 -21.89
N TYR A 160 14.07 -25.24 -21.24
CA TYR A 160 14.04 -25.42 -19.80
C TYR A 160 15.39 -25.84 -19.22
N MET A 161 15.66 -25.38 -18.01
CA MET A 161 16.80 -25.75 -17.18
C MET A 161 16.35 -25.94 -15.74
N LYS A 162 16.88 -26.95 -15.05
CA LYS A 162 16.64 -27.19 -13.63
C LYS A 162 17.95 -27.40 -12.91
N LEU A 163 18.12 -26.71 -11.79
CA LEU A 163 19.27 -26.82 -10.91
C LEU A 163 18.88 -27.59 -9.64
N TYR A 164 19.75 -28.50 -9.21
CA TYR A 164 19.71 -29.13 -7.90
C TYR A 164 20.95 -28.71 -7.11
N TRP A 165 20.81 -27.64 -6.33
CA TRP A 165 21.85 -27.13 -5.46
C TRP A 165 22.04 -28.00 -4.22
N GLU A 166 23.27 -27.99 -3.69
CA GLU A 166 23.53 -28.36 -2.30
C GLU A 166 23.33 -27.14 -1.38
N ASN A 167 23.55 -27.29 -0.07
CA ASN A 167 23.49 -26.19 0.90
C ASN A 167 24.51 -25.07 0.61
N ALA A 168 25.63 -25.35 -0.05
CA ALA A 168 26.59 -24.37 -0.53
C ALA A 168 26.18 -23.80 -1.91
N TYR A 169 25.00 -23.20 -1.98
CA TYR A 169 24.46 -22.58 -3.20
C TYR A 169 24.94 -21.13 -3.38
N ALA A 170 24.51 -20.51 -4.47
CA ALA A 170 24.76 -19.10 -4.76
C ALA A 170 23.61 -18.21 -4.30
N ASP A 171 23.88 -17.17 -3.50
CA ASP A 171 22.90 -16.10 -3.23
C ASP A 171 22.67 -15.24 -4.48
N GLU A 172 23.71 -15.09 -5.30
CA GLU A 172 23.69 -14.35 -6.56
C GLU A 172 24.50 -15.09 -7.63
N TYR A 173 23.92 -15.25 -8.82
CA TYR A 173 24.57 -15.90 -9.95
C TYR A 173 23.90 -15.51 -11.28
N ALA A 174 24.55 -15.79 -12.40
CA ALA A 174 24.02 -15.53 -13.73
C ALA A 174 24.03 -16.77 -14.62
N ILE A 175 23.11 -16.81 -15.57
CA ILE A 175 23.08 -17.81 -16.65
C ILE A 175 23.48 -17.11 -17.93
N TYR A 176 24.59 -17.53 -18.51
CA TYR A 176 25.13 -17.00 -19.75
C TYR A 176 25.01 -18.01 -20.89
N VAL A 177 24.93 -17.50 -22.12
CA VAL A 177 24.83 -18.33 -23.33
C VAL A 177 25.82 -17.90 -24.40
N SER A 178 26.23 -18.85 -25.25
CA SER A 178 27.21 -18.61 -26.32
C SER A 178 27.11 -19.67 -27.43
N ASP A 179 27.54 -19.31 -28.64
CA ASP A 179 27.75 -20.26 -29.76
C ASP A 179 29.21 -20.70 -29.91
N ASP A 180 30.18 -19.97 -29.32
CA ASP A 180 31.62 -20.18 -29.52
C ASP A 180 32.45 -20.31 -28.23
N ALA A 181 31.80 -20.20 -27.07
CA ALA A 181 32.40 -20.17 -25.73
C ALA A 181 33.40 -19.03 -25.50
N GLN A 182 33.41 -18.01 -26.36
CA GLN A 182 34.25 -16.81 -26.26
C GLN A 182 33.39 -15.56 -26.04
N ASN A 183 32.32 -15.42 -26.84
CA ASN A 183 31.37 -14.32 -26.76
C ASN A 183 30.16 -14.76 -25.94
N TRP A 184 29.96 -14.12 -24.78
CA TRP A 184 28.93 -14.49 -23.82
C TRP A 184 27.85 -13.41 -23.70
N TYR A 185 26.61 -13.87 -23.54
CA TYR A 185 25.44 -13.02 -23.36
C TYR A 185 24.66 -13.44 -22.12
N GLN A 186 24.09 -12.47 -21.39
CA GLN A 186 23.35 -12.72 -20.17
C GLN A 186 21.91 -13.13 -20.46
N LEU A 187 21.58 -14.40 -20.21
CA LEU A 187 20.22 -14.90 -20.35
C LEU A 187 19.37 -14.59 -19.12
N ARG A 188 19.92 -14.83 -17.92
CA ARG A 188 19.27 -14.58 -16.62
C ARG A 188 20.27 -14.07 -15.61
N TYR A 189 19.80 -13.30 -14.65
CA TYR A 189 20.56 -12.85 -13.49
C TYR A 189 19.73 -13.01 -12.23
N ILE A 190 20.22 -13.80 -11.28
CA ILE A 190 19.47 -14.26 -10.12
C ILE A 190 20.06 -13.62 -8.88
N THR A 191 19.20 -13.00 -8.07
CA THR A 191 19.53 -12.37 -6.78
C THR A 191 18.64 -12.94 -5.69
N GLY A 192 19.19 -13.16 -4.50
CA GLY A 192 18.42 -13.69 -3.37
C GLY A 192 17.91 -15.11 -3.60
N ALA A 193 18.69 -15.92 -4.35
CA ALA A 193 18.40 -17.33 -4.60
C ALA A 193 18.24 -18.10 -3.28
N LYS A 194 17.48 -19.20 -3.33
CA LYS A 194 17.13 -19.98 -2.12
C LYS A 194 17.85 -21.33 -2.07
N GLY A 195 18.57 -21.69 -3.13
CA GLY A 195 19.19 -23.00 -3.25
C GLY A 195 18.14 -24.10 -3.43
N GLY A 196 18.49 -25.33 -3.04
CA GLY A 196 17.64 -26.49 -3.28
C GLY A 196 17.34 -26.70 -4.77
N THR A 197 16.07 -26.76 -5.14
CA THR A 197 15.66 -26.92 -6.56
C THR A 197 15.24 -25.59 -7.15
N GLU A 198 15.86 -25.20 -8.25
CA GLU A 198 15.50 -23.98 -8.99
C GLU A 198 15.20 -24.31 -10.45
N GLU A 199 14.05 -23.85 -10.95
CA GLU A 199 13.55 -24.16 -12.29
C GLU A 199 13.44 -22.90 -13.16
N PHE A 200 13.98 -22.99 -14.37
CA PHE A 200 13.95 -21.95 -15.38
C PHE A 200 13.18 -22.46 -16.61
N PHE A 201 12.03 -21.87 -16.83
CA PHE A 201 11.16 -22.10 -17.97
C PHE A 201 11.35 -20.99 -19.01
N ASN A 202 10.80 -21.23 -20.20
CA ASN A 202 10.72 -20.25 -21.27
C ASN A 202 12.09 -19.65 -21.58
N LEU A 203 13.12 -20.50 -21.62
CA LEU A 203 14.47 -20.08 -21.98
C LEU A 203 14.51 -19.65 -23.45
N ASP A 204 13.84 -20.40 -24.32
CA ASP A 204 13.66 -20.11 -25.74
C ASP A 204 14.96 -19.65 -26.43
N ILE A 205 16.02 -20.42 -26.21
CA ILE A 205 17.33 -20.21 -26.83
C ILE A 205 17.64 -21.34 -27.81
N ASP A 206 18.46 -21.03 -28.80
CA ASP A 206 19.10 -22.00 -29.68
C ASP A 206 20.59 -21.67 -29.64
N VAL A 207 21.37 -22.46 -28.90
CA VAL A 207 22.79 -22.17 -28.58
C VAL A 207 23.61 -23.44 -28.47
N ARG A 208 24.94 -23.33 -28.56
CA ARG A 208 25.85 -24.46 -28.28
C ARG A 208 26.30 -24.55 -26.83
N TYR A 209 26.42 -23.42 -26.12
CA TYR A 209 26.95 -23.38 -24.76
C TYR A 209 26.02 -22.63 -23.80
N VAL A 210 25.87 -23.18 -22.60
CA VAL A 210 25.27 -22.52 -21.44
C VAL A 210 26.32 -22.49 -20.33
N ARG A 211 26.42 -21.38 -19.59
CA ARG A 211 27.31 -21.24 -18.42
C ARG A 211 26.52 -20.74 -17.22
N LEU A 212 26.68 -21.42 -16.09
CA LEU A 212 26.27 -20.97 -14.78
C LEU A 212 27.46 -20.26 -14.12
N GLN A 213 27.34 -18.95 -13.90
CA GLN A 213 28.39 -18.09 -13.36
C GLN A 213 28.04 -17.69 -11.93
N GLY A 214 28.84 -18.09 -10.95
CA GLY A 214 28.76 -17.59 -9.59
C GLY A 214 29.08 -16.09 -9.50
N ILE A 215 28.46 -15.41 -8.54
CA ILE A 215 28.67 -13.97 -8.25
C ILE A 215 28.75 -13.71 -6.73
N ASN A 216 27.91 -14.36 -5.94
CA ASN A 216 27.97 -14.30 -4.47
C ASN A 216 27.57 -15.64 -3.86
N ARG A 217 28.41 -16.21 -3.00
CA ARG A 217 28.15 -17.49 -2.33
C ARG A 217 27.25 -17.31 -1.11
N HIS A 218 26.35 -18.27 -0.89
CA HIS A 218 25.49 -18.30 0.30
C HIS A 218 26.29 -18.63 1.57
N THR A 219 27.28 -19.50 1.43
CA THR A 219 28.11 -19.96 2.54
C THR A 219 29.55 -19.52 2.34
N GLN A 220 30.37 -19.71 3.37
CA GLN A 220 31.82 -19.51 3.26
C GLN A 220 32.50 -20.47 2.28
N TYR A 221 31.89 -21.61 1.93
CA TYR A 221 32.43 -22.63 1.01
C TYR A 221 32.21 -22.25 -0.46
N GLY A 222 32.87 -22.96 -1.39
CA GLY A 222 32.61 -22.85 -2.84
C GLY A 222 31.18 -23.26 -3.21
N TYR A 223 30.78 -23.06 -4.47
CA TYR A 223 29.48 -23.50 -4.98
C TYR A 223 29.41 -25.02 -5.10
N SER A 224 28.26 -25.60 -4.79
CA SER A 224 28.03 -27.04 -4.91
C SER A 224 26.68 -27.35 -5.58
N LEU A 225 26.70 -28.17 -6.63
CA LEU A 225 25.51 -28.66 -7.33
C LEU A 225 25.52 -30.18 -7.43
N PHE A 226 24.36 -30.80 -7.17
CA PHE A 226 24.13 -32.22 -7.39
C PHE A 226 23.89 -32.53 -8.87
N GLU A 227 22.98 -31.82 -9.53
CA GLU A 227 22.53 -32.17 -10.89
C GLU A 227 22.00 -30.92 -11.63
N VAL A 228 22.06 -30.93 -12.96
CA VAL A 228 21.45 -29.96 -13.87
C VAL A 228 20.74 -30.67 -15.02
N GLU A 229 19.44 -30.44 -15.15
CA GLU A 229 18.63 -31.00 -16.24
C GLU A 229 18.29 -29.94 -17.29
N PHE A 230 18.28 -30.34 -18.57
CA PHE A 230 17.82 -29.50 -19.69
C PHE A 230 16.71 -30.20 -20.48
N LYS A 231 15.76 -29.43 -21.02
CA LYS A 231 14.74 -29.95 -21.95
C LYS A 231 14.56 -29.05 -23.18
N THR A 232 14.14 -29.65 -24.28
CA THR A 232 13.78 -28.93 -25.51
C THR A 232 12.55 -28.03 -25.28
N PRO A 233 12.33 -26.98 -26.09
CA PRO A 233 11.10 -26.21 -26.02
C PRO A 233 9.86 -27.07 -26.31
N GLY A 234 8.83 -26.92 -25.48
CA GLY A 234 7.54 -27.61 -25.58
C GLY A 234 6.43 -26.91 -24.81
N LEU A 235 5.21 -27.45 -24.86
CA LEU A 235 4.01 -26.87 -24.24
C LEU A 235 4.11 -26.69 -22.71
N ASP A 236 4.90 -27.53 -22.05
CA ASP A 236 5.14 -27.55 -20.60
C ASP A 236 6.30 -26.65 -20.16
N THR A 237 7.05 -26.09 -21.11
CA THR A 237 8.26 -25.30 -20.86
C THR A 237 8.26 -23.92 -21.52
N SER A 238 7.18 -23.57 -22.22
CA SER A 238 7.06 -22.30 -22.95
C SER A 238 5.80 -21.57 -22.57
N MET A 239 5.83 -20.24 -22.57
CA MET A 239 4.60 -19.46 -22.36
C MET A 239 3.69 -19.51 -23.60
N PRO A 240 2.36 -19.57 -23.42
CA PRO A 240 1.43 -19.53 -24.54
C PRO A 240 1.43 -18.15 -25.22
N VAL A 241 1.10 -18.14 -26.50
CA VAL A 241 0.83 -16.92 -27.26
C VAL A 241 -0.66 -16.61 -27.15
N LEU A 242 -0.98 -15.48 -26.53
CA LEU A 242 -2.34 -14.97 -26.36
C LEU A 242 -2.86 -14.38 -27.69
N ASP A 243 -4.10 -14.69 -28.03
CA ASP A 243 -4.87 -13.90 -28.99
C ASP A 243 -5.38 -12.64 -28.27
N THR A 244 -5.01 -11.46 -28.75
CA THR A 244 -5.22 -10.20 -28.03
C THR A 244 -6.24 -9.31 -28.71
N SER A 245 -6.87 -8.42 -27.94
CA SER A 245 -7.85 -7.45 -28.42
C SER A 245 -7.54 -6.04 -27.95
N TYR A 246 -7.86 -5.04 -28.76
CA TYR A 246 -7.53 -3.64 -28.48
C TYR A 246 -8.17 -3.16 -27.17
N GLN A 247 -7.34 -2.61 -26.28
CA GLN A 247 -7.82 -1.80 -25.16
C GLN A 247 -8.26 -0.44 -25.71
N SER A 248 -9.55 -0.13 -25.56
CA SER A 248 -10.15 1.05 -26.17
C SER A 248 -10.34 2.18 -25.17
N PHE A 249 -10.15 3.42 -25.63
CA PHE A 249 -10.37 4.63 -24.85
C PHE A 249 -11.29 5.63 -25.58
N PRO A 250 -12.10 6.41 -24.84
CA PRO A 250 -12.87 7.52 -25.41
C PRO A 250 -11.96 8.66 -25.92
N LEU A 251 -12.35 9.29 -27.03
CA LEU A 251 -11.61 10.39 -27.69
C LEU A 251 -11.79 11.74 -26.99
N SER A 252 -12.82 11.83 -26.15
CA SER A 252 -13.24 13.05 -25.48
C SER A 252 -14.21 12.69 -24.37
N GLY A 253 -14.55 13.66 -23.53
CA GLY A 253 -15.63 13.54 -22.55
C GLY A 253 -17.04 13.56 -23.15
N SER A 254 -17.20 13.39 -24.48
CA SER A 254 -18.52 13.33 -25.11
C SER A 254 -19.29 12.11 -24.61
N GLY A 255 -20.52 12.32 -24.13
CA GLY A 255 -21.30 11.26 -23.49
C GLY A 255 -20.87 10.90 -22.07
N ARG A 256 -19.96 11.68 -21.45
CA ARG A 256 -19.56 11.49 -20.04
C ARG A 256 -20.79 11.49 -19.16
N GLN A 257 -20.93 10.44 -18.36
CA GLN A 257 -21.98 10.39 -17.35
C GLN A 257 -21.56 11.21 -16.12
N PRO A 258 -22.42 12.12 -15.63
CA PRO A 258 -22.14 12.80 -14.39
C PRO A 258 -22.02 11.78 -13.27
N LEU A 259 -21.18 12.10 -12.30
CA LEU A 259 -21.09 11.27 -11.12
C LEU A 259 -22.43 11.26 -10.36
N PRO A 260 -22.78 10.19 -9.63
CA PRO A 260 -24.02 10.12 -8.86
C PRO A 260 -24.20 11.32 -7.92
N ALA A 261 -25.46 11.72 -7.70
CA ALA A 261 -25.81 12.82 -6.81
C ALA A 261 -25.35 12.51 -5.36
N PRO A 262 -24.97 13.53 -4.57
CA PRO A 262 -24.60 13.33 -3.18
C PRO A 262 -25.70 12.64 -2.38
N ALA A 263 -25.38 11.51 -1.74
CA ALA A 263 -26.20 10.89 -0.72
C ALA A 263 -25.85 11.45 0.67
N GLU A 264 -26.63 11.13 1.70
CA GLU A 264 -26.18 11.30 3.08
C GLU A 264 -24.91 10.45 3.32
N PRO A 265 -23.95 10.93 4.13
CA PRO A 265 -22.79 10.11 4.44
C PRO A 265 -23.23 8.88 5.23
N VAL A 266 -22.46 7.79 5.13
CA VAL A 266 -22.70 6.56 5.90
C VAL A 266 -22.69 6.87 7.40
N GLU A 267 -21.80 7.77 7.80
CA GLU A 267 -21.64 8.26 9.17
C GLU A 267 -21.32 9.76 9.13
N ARG A 268 -22.07 10.59 9.85
CA ARG A 268 -21.73 12.00 10.11
C ARG A 268 -20.81 12.08 11.32
N LEU A 269 -19.69 12.77 11.16
CA LEU A 269 -18.69 12.95 12.22
C LEU A 269 -19.11 14.03 13.22
N SER A 270 -19.91 15.00 12.78
CA SER A 270 -20.41 16.05 13.66
C SER A 270 -21.76 16.61 13.20
N PHE A 271 -22.59 17.01 14.16
CA PHE A 271 -23.86 17.69 13.91
C PHE A 271 -24.27 18.54 15.12
N THR A 272 -25.20 19.47 14.93
CA THR A 272 -25.69 20.38 15.97
C THR A 272 -27.15 20.08 16.29
N LEU A 273 -27.49 19.99 17.57
CA LEU A 273 -28.86 19.83 18.06
C LEU A 273 -29.62 21.17 17.99
N ALA A 274 -30.93 21.14 18.17
CA ALA A 274 -31.79 22.32 18.03
C ALA A 274 -31.45 23.47 19.00
N ASP A 275 -30.85 23.17 20.15
CA ASP A 275 -30.46 24.14 21.17
C ASP A 275 -29.05 24.74 20.94
N GLY A 276 -28.30 24.22 19.97
CA GLY A 276 -26.92 24.60 19.67
C GLY A 276 -25.87 23.62 20.18
N THR A 277 -26.24 22.56 20.91
CA THR A 277 -25.31 21.53 21.37
C THR A 277 -24.58 20.87 20.20
N LEU A 278 -23.25 20.79 20.27
CA LEU A 278 -22.40 20.17 19.26
C LEU A 278 -22.16 18.71 19.62
N VAL A 279 -22.52 17.80 18.72
CA VAL A 279 -22.18 16.38 18.82
C VAL A 279 -20.98 16.10 17.91
N THR A 280 -19.96 15.41 18.42
CA THR A 280 -18.78 14.97 17.66
C THR A 280 -18.55 13.49 17.90
N ARG A 281 -18.38 12.72 16.82
CA ARG A 281 -18.21 11.27 16.83
C ARG A 281 -16.89 10.89 16.18
N PHE A 282 -16.18 9.95 16.79
CA PHE A 282 -14.90 9.48 16.27
C PHE A 282 -14.59 8.06 16.73
N GLY A 283 -13.74 7.38 15.97
CA GLY A 283 -13.26 6.05 16.22
C GLY A 283 -11.89 6.04 16.90
N MET A 284 -11.65 4.99 17.67
CA MET A 284 -10.38 4.72 18.32
C MET A 284 -9.93 3.29 18.03
N VAL A 285 -8.62 3.06 18.11
CA VAL A 285 -7.97 1.75 17.89
C VAL A 285 -6.93 1.49 18.97
N GLY A 286 -6.70 0.23 19.30
CA GLY A 286 -5.63 -0.19 20.20
C GLY A 286 -4.24 0.11 19.64
N ARG A 287 -3.37 0.70 20.48
CA ARG A 287 -1.96 1.00 20.20
C ARG A 287 -1.04 0.36 21.23
N SER A 288 0.23 0.18 20.86
CA SER A 288 1.23 -0.40 21.76
C SER A 288 1.75 0.58 22.81
N ARG A 289 1.78 1.89 22.51
CA ARG A 289 2.32 2.96 23.37
C ARG A 289 1.62 4.32 23.14
N HIS A 290 1.86 5.28 24.04
CA HIS A 290 1.36 6.66 23.94
C HIS A 290 2.09 7.50 22.87
N ALA A 291 1.52 8.64 22.46
CA ALA A 291 1.96 9.42 21.28
C ALA A 291 3.34 10.07 21.37
N ARG A 292 3.95 10.00 22.54
CA ARG A 292 5.27 10.59 22.84
C ARG A 292 6.22 9.59 23.49
N GLU A 293 5.83 8.31 23.55
CA GLU A 293 6.71 7.22 24.01
C GLU A 293 7.68 6.85 22.90
N ARG A 294 8.97 7.09 23.16
CA ARG A 294 10.09 6.56 22.39
C ARG A 294 10.71 5.37 23.12
N GLY A 295 11.78 4.80 22.59
CA GLY A 295 12.51 3.69 23.23
C GLY A 295 13.12 4.07 24.59
N GLU A 296 13.42 5.35 24.81
CA GLU A 296 13.99 5.92 26.03
C GLU A 296 12.97 6.50 27.03
N GLU A 297 13.41 6.68 28.28
CA GLU A 297 12.71 7.49 29.27
C GLU A 297 12.83 8.97 28.87
N TRP A 298 11.76 9.54 28.29
CA TRP A 298 11.74 10.94 27.87
C TRP A 298 12.02 11.88 29.05
N ASN A 299 12.81 12.95 28.88
CA ASN A 299 13.02 13.95 29.93
C ASN A 299 13.22 15.36 29.37
N GLU A 300 12.74 16.38 30.08
CA GLU A 300 12.91 17.78 29.66
C GLU A 300 14.34 18.26 29.95
N TYR A 301 14.87 19.17 29.14
CA TYR A 301 16.16 19.80 29.46
C TYR A 301 16.10 20.46 30.84
N GLY A 302 17.09 20.14 31.71
CA GLY A 302 17.16 20.65 33.08
C GLY A 302 16.39 19.84 34.13
N PHE A 303 15.72 18.76 33.74
CA PHE A 303 15.02 17.84 34.65
C PHE A 303 15.53 16.41 34.46
N GLY A 304 16.11 15.82 35.53
CA GLY A 304 16.70 14.47 35.51
C GLY A 304 17.81 14.24 34.46
N PRO A 305 18.33 13.00 34.34
CA PRO A 305 19.14 12.61 33.18
C PRO A 305 18.25 12.67 31.95
N ASN A 306 18.62 13.48 30.96
CA ASN A 306 17.96 13.47 29.66
C ASN A 306 18.73 12.53 28.73
N GLU A 307 18.27 11.27 28.63
CA GLU A 307 18.84 10.27 27.74
C GLU A 307 18.41 10.46 26.27
N THR A 308 17.45 11.37 26.03
CA THR A 308 16.96 11.71 24.69
C THR A 308 17.88 12.67 23.95
N VAL A 309 18.95 13.19 24.56
CA VAL A 309 19.92 14.07 23.90
C VAL A 309 21.37 13.76 24.29
N ASP A 310 22.31 13.93 23.36
CA ASP A 310 23.74 13.74 23.61
C ASP A 310 24.36 14.92 24.38
N THR A 311 25.66 14.87 24.66
CA THR A 311 26.38 15.94 25.36
C THR A 311 26.40 17.29 24.61
N TYR A 312 25.98 17.31 23.34
CA TYR A 312 25.87 18.49 22.49
C TYR A 312 24.41 18.97 22.33
N GLY A 313 23.45 18.25 22.92
CA GLY A 313 22.02 18.57 22.85
C GLY A 313 21.30 18.01 21.61
N ASN A 314 21.95 17.16 20.81
CA ASN A 314 21.31 16.50 19.67
C ASN A 314 20.43 15.34 20.15
N PRO A 315 19.25 15.10 19.56
CA PRO A 315 18.43 13.93 19.90
C PRO A 315 19.20 12.60 19.80
N VAL A 316 19.13 11.79 20.85
CA VAL A 316 19.62 10.41 20.91
C VAL A 316 18.40 9.50 20.94
N ASP A 317 18.39 8.52 20.05
CA ASP A 317 17.35 7.48 19.97
C ASP A 317 17.89 6.20 20.64
N LEU A 318 17.19 5.69 21.66
CA LEU A 318 17.52 4.40 22.29
C LEU A 318 16.63 3.25 21.76
N GLY A 319 15.82 3.50 20.74
CA GLY A 319 15.00 2.52 20.04
C GLY A 319 13.66 3.11 19.61
N PRO A 320 13.00 2.50 18.61
CA PRO A 320 11.78 3.06 18.03
C PRO A 320 10.67 3.16 19.09
N GLY A 321 9.89 4.25 19.06
CA GLY A 321 8.60 4.29 19.76
C GLY A 321 7.62 3.27 19.17
N ALA A 322 6.39 3.24 19.68
CA ALA A 322 5.37 2.32 19.16
C ALA A 322 3.95 2.91 19.28
N HIS A 323 3.80 4.18 18.85
CA HIS A 323 2.51 4.85 18.90
C HIS A 323 1.68 4.64 17.63
N LEU A 324 2.29 4.93 16.48
CA LEU A 324 1.59 4.87 15.18
C LEU A 324 1.46 3.43 14.65
N ASN A 325 2.04 2.45 15.35
CA ASN A 325 1.97 1.04 15.00
C ASN A 325 0.54 0.48 15.17
N PHE A 326 0.32 -0.71 14.63
CA PHE A 326 -0.93 -1.44 14.82
C PHE A 326 -0.65 -2.67 15.68
N VAL A 327 -1.44 -2.85 16.73
CA VAL A 327 -1.33 -4.05 17.57
C VAL A 327 -1.72 -5.29 16.78
N ALA A 328 -1.17 -6.45 17.15
CA ALA A 328 -1.59 -7.73 16.61
C ALA A 328 -3.12 -7.89 16.65
N ASN A 329 -3.69 -8.37 15.54
CA ASN A 329 -5.11 -8.55 15.29
C ASN A 329 -5.95 -7.27 15.40
N TYR A 330 -5.39 -6.10 15.10
CA TYR A 330 -6.06 -4.78 15.20
C TYR A 330 -7.47 -4.71 14.57
N PHE A 331 -7.79 -5.56 13.60
CA PHE A 331 -9.09 -5.66 12.93
C PHE A 331 -10.14 -6.45 13.72
N ASN A 332 -9.75 -7.22 14.73
CA ASN A 332 -10.63 -8.06 15.52
C ASN A 332 -10.88 -7.38 16.88
N ASN A 333 -12.09 -6.89 17.17
CA ASN A 333 -12.49 -6.40 18.50
C ASN A 333 -11.57 -5.35 19.17
N ARG A 334 -10.71 -4.63 18.44
CA ARG A 334 -9.73 -3.66 18.98
C ARG A 334 -10.00 -2.23 18.54
N THR A 335 -11.20 -1.98 18.00
CA THR A 335 -11.69 -0.64 17.66
C THR A 335 -12.95 -0.33 18.45
N TRP A 336 -13.20 0.95 18.72
CA TRP A 336 -14.41 1.40 19.40
C TRP A 336 -14.76 2.84 19.01
N GLY A 337 -15.97 3.26 19.38
CA GLY A 337 -16.48 4.60 19.13
C GLY A 337 -16.50 5.48 20.35
N VAL A 338 -16.33 6.79 20.15
CA VAL A 338 -16.51 7.84 21.14
C VAL A 338 -17.48 8.89 20.61
N GLU A 339 -18.35 9.40 21.46
CA GLU A 339 -19.22 10.54 21.16
C GLU A 339 -19.09 11.60 22.25
N PHE A 340 -18.81 12.84 21.84
CA PHE A 340 -18.81 14.03 22.69
C PHE A 340 -20.09 14.82 22.42
N ILE A 341 -20.81 15.18 23.48
CA ILE A 341 -21.99 16.05 23.46
C ILE A 341 -21.61 17.33 24.22
N ASP A 342 -21.27 18.38 23.48
CA ASP A 342 -20.71 19.63 23.98
C ASP A 342 -21.76 20.76 23.91
N ASN A 343 -22.20 21.24 25.08
CA ASN A 343 -23.22 22.29 25.18
C ASN A 343 -22.66 23.72 25.15
N SER A 344 -21.36 23.92 24.89
CA SER A 344 -20.71 25.25 24.91
C SER A 344 -21.19 26.23 23.84
N ASN A 345 -21.93 25.73 22.85
CA ASN A 345 -22.59 26.54 21.83
C ASN A 345 -24.05 26.88 22.17
N VAL A 346 -24.62 26.31 23.24
CA VAL A 346 -25.99 26.58 23.68
C VAL A 346 -26.09 27.98 24.27
N ALA A 347 -27.07 28.75 23.79
CA ALA A 347 -27.26 30.13 24.22
C ALA A 347 -27.57 30.22 25.72
N GLY A 348 -26.79 31.03 26.45
CA GLY A 348 -26.95 31.25 27.89
C GLY A 348 -26.19 30.28 28.80
N VAL A 349 -25.56 29.24 28.25
CA VAL A 349 -24.64 28.37 29.00
C VAL A 349 -23.35 29.13 29.29
N THR A 350 -23.02 29.29 30.58
CA THR A 350 -21.81 30.00 31.05
C THR A 350 -20.79 29.08 31.72
N ALA A 351 -21.21 27.87 32.07
CA ALA A 351 -20.38 26.78 32.58
C ALA A 351 -20.70 25.52 31.76
N PRO A 352 -20.15 25.41 30.53
CA PRO A 352 -20.41 24.26 29.68
C PRO A 352 -19.82 22.96 30.23
N GLU A 353 -20.37 21.86 29.73
CA GLU A 353 -19.95 20.50 30.01
C GLU A 353 -19.88 19.69 28.71
N ILE A 354 -19.09 18.61 28.74
CA ILE A 354 -19.08 17.57 27.72
C ILE A 354 -19.60 16.28 28.35
N ILE A 355 -20.60 15.66 27.73
CA ILE A 355 -20.95 14.26 27.98
C ILE A 355 -20.15 13.39 27.01
N VAL A 356 -19.49 12.36 27.53
CA VAL A 356 -18.65 11.43 26.77
C VAL A 356 -19.27 10.05 26.82
N ASN A 357 -19.75 9.58 25.68
CA ASN A 357 -20.26 8.23 25.49
C ASN A 357 -19.21 7.36 24.80
N GLN A 358 -19.18 6.07 25.15
CA GLN A 358 -18.32 5.07 24.54
C GLN A 358 -19.14 3.95 23.91
N TYR A 359 -18.64 3.39 22.80
CA TYR A 359 -19.28 2.32 22.02
C TYR A 359 -18.28 1.23 21.67
N TYR A 360 -18.09 0.30 22.60
CA TYR A 360 -17.18 -0.85 22.46
C TYR A 360 -17.85 -2.04 21.77
N GLN A 361 -17.03 -2.98 21.28
CA GLN A 361 -17.52 -4.23 20.66
C GLN A 361 -17.77 -5.34 21.70
N GLN A 362 -17.24 -5.16 22.90
CA GLN A 362 -17.31 -6.07 24.03
C GLN A 362 -17.38 -5.27 25.33
N ALA A 363 -17.81 -5.94 26.41
CA ALA A 363 -17.91 -5.31 27.72
C ALA A 363 -16.54 -4.80 28.20
N GLN A 364 -16.55 -3.64 28.86
CA GLN A 364 -15.36 -2.97 29.35
C GLN A 364 -15.46 -2.65 30.84
N LYS A 365 -14.32 -2.33 31.44
CA LYS A 365 -14.27 -1.68 32.74
C LYS A 365 -14.63 -0.20 32.60
N GLY A 366 -15.35 0.35 33.57
CA GLY A 366 -15.66 1.78 33.62
C GLY A 366 -14.39 2.61 33.76
N GLY A 367 -14.48 3.90 33.48
CA GLY A 367 -13.33 4.81 33.51
C GLY A 367 -12.40 4.65 32.29
N GLY A 368 -11.11 4.97 32.46
CA GLY A 368 -10.13 4.88 31.37
C GLY A 368 -10.15 6.05 30.38
N HIS A 369 -10.53 7.24 30.84
CA HIS A 369 -10.50 8.46 30.04
C HIS A 369 -9.48 9.42 30.62
N SER A 370 -8.90 10.26 29.78
CA SER A 370 -8.04 11.34 30.20
C SER A 370 -8.33 12.56 29.32
N PHE A 371 -8.42 13.73 29.94
CA PHE A 371 -8.89 14.96 29.29
C PHE A 371 -7.86 16.08 29.27
N VAL A 372 -6.90 16.02 30.20
CA VAL A 372 -5.86 17.02 30.33
C VAL A 372 -4.57 16.29 30.67
N ARG A 373 -3.49 16.61 29.97
CA ARG A 373 -2.16 16.15 30.36
C ARG A 373 -1.78 16.73 31.72
N ARG A 374 -1.02 16.00 32.53
CA ARG A 374 -0.46 16.46 33.81
C ARG A 374 0.78 17.34 33.58
N PHE A 375 0.57 18.41 32.83
CA PHE A 375 1.61 19.32 32.36
C PHE A 375 2.25 20.18 33.46
N ASP A 376 1.66 20.19 34.64
CA ASP A 376 2.12 20.98 35.79
C ASP A 376 3.09 20.21 36.69
N ASP A 377 3.29 18.92 36.44
CA ASP A 377 4.29 18.10 37.11
C ASP A 377 5.54 17.98 36.23
N PRO A 378 6.70 18.55 36.62
CA PRO A 378 7.93 18.47 35.84
C PRO A 378 8.47 17.04 35.71
N ASN A 379 8.03 16.11 36.57
CA ASN A 379 8.40 14.69 36.45
C ASN A 379 7.48 13.91 35.51
N VAL A 380 6.45 14.55 34.97
CA VAL A 380 5.61 14.00 33.89
C VAL A 380 6.24 14.42 32.58
N THR A 381 7.18 13.60 32.12
CA THR A 381 8.10 13.95 31.04
C THR A 381 7.56 13.50 29.69
N GLY A 382 6.85 12.37 29.64
CA GLY A 382 6.11 11.93 28.46
C GLY A 382 4.65 11.59 28.75
N PHE A 383 4.39 10.95 29.91
CA PHE A 383 3.13 10.26 30.22
C PHE A 383 2.62 10.63 31.61
N GLY A 384 1.40 11.12 31.67
CA GLY A 384 0.76 11.51 32.91
C GLY A 384 -0.47 12.34 32.60
N TRP A 385 -1.59 11.88 33.10
CA TRP A 385 -2.89 12.43 32.75
C TRP A 385 -3.64 12.86 33.99
N MET A 386 -4.44 13.90 33.83
CA MET A 386 -5.52 14.24 34.74
C MET A 386 -6.82 13.68 34.13
N SER A 387 -7.53 12.89 34.93
CA SER A 387 -8.87 12.36 34.60
C SER A 387 -9.93 13.05 35.47
N PRO A 388 -10.22 14.35 35.25
CA PRO A 388 -11.17 15.13 36.05
C PRO A 388 -12.65 14.80 35.77
N GLY A 389 -12.95 13.90 34.83
CA GLY A 389 -14.32 13.56 34.45
C GLY A 389 -15.06 12.75 35.52
N ASN A 390 -16.34 13.05 35.72
CA ASN A 390 -17.23 12.35 36.64
C ASN A 390 -17.88 11.17 35.91
N LEU A 391 -17.53 9.95 36.31
CA LEU A 391 -18.21 8.74 35.86
C LEU A 391 -19.63 8.75 36.43
N LEU A 392 -20.65 8.46 35.61
CA LEU A 392 -22.04 8.54 36.08
C LEU A 392 -22.39 7.43 37.09
N ASP A 393 -21.68 6.30 37.06
CA ASP A 393 -21.73 5.26 38.08
C ASP A 393 -20.32 4.78 38.44
N ASP A 394 -19.78 5.31 39.54
CA ASP A 394 -18.46 4.96 40.07
C ASP A 394 -18.30 3.46 40.36
N SER A 395 -19.39 2.71 40.59
CA SER A 395 -19.32 1.27 40.82
C SER A 395 -18.80 0.51 39.60
N THR A 396 -18.93 1.08 38.40
CA THR A 396 -18.41 0.50 37.15
C THR A 396 -16.89 0.55 37.04
N TYR A 397 -16.22 1.45 37.77
CA TYR A 397 -14.76 1.49 37.90
C TYR A 397 -14.26 0.71 39.12
N LEU A 398 -14.99 0.78 40.24
CA LEU A 398 -14.57 0.21 41.53
C LEU A 398 -14.77 -1.30 41.62
N SER A 399 -15.69 -1.87 40.83
CA SER A 399 -15.88 -3.31 40.78
C SER A 399 -14.77 -4.02 39.98
N ASP A 400 -14.50 -5.27 40.37
CA ASP A 400 -13.74 -6.19 39.55
C ASP A 400 -14.62 -6.65 38.38
N GLY A 401 -14.03 -6.80 37.19
CA GLY A 401 -14.75 -7.22 35.99
C GLY A 401 -14.79 -6.16 34.89
N ALA A 402 -15.75 -6.34 33.98
CA ALA A 402 -16.08 -5.43 32.88
C ALA A 402 -17.58 -5.06 32.94
N PRO A 403 -18.01 -4.23 33.92
CA PRO A 403 -19.41 -3.92 34.17
C PRO A 403 -20.07 -3.00 33.12
N CYS A 404 -19.28 -2.35 32.24
CA CYS A 404 -19.84 -1.53 31.17
C CYS A 404 -20.37 -2.43 30.06
N PRO A 405 -21.67 -2.33 29.72
CA PRO A 405 -22.26 -3.17 28.69
C PRO A 405 -21.79 -2.77 27.29
N VAL A 406 -22.02 -3.66 26.32
CA VAL A 406 -21.96 -3.29 24.90
C VAL A 406 -23.20 -2.45 24.58
N VAL A 407 -22.97 -1.25 24.07
CA VAL A 407 -24.03 -0.33 23.63
C VAL A 407 -24.03 -0.23 22.11
N GLU A 408 -25.21 -0.34 21.51
CA GLU A 408 -25.37 -0.17 20.07
C GLU A 408 -24.99 1.26 19.64
N LYS A 409 -24.28 1.36 18.51
CA LYS A 409 -23.94 2.66 17.92
C LYS A 409 -25.23 3.36 17.45
N PRO A 410 -25.40 4.67 17.70
CA PRO A 410 -26.59 5.40 17.29
C PRO A 410 -26.72 5.49 15.76
N ALA A 411 -27.95 5.68 15.29
CA ALA A 411 -28.21 6.00 13.89
C ALA A 411 -27.54 7.34 13.48
N ASN A 412 -27.37 7.52 12.17
CA ASN A 412 -26.66 8.67 11.64
C ASN A 412 -27.37 9.99 11.98
N GLY A 413 -26.60 10.96 12.52
CA GLY A 413 -27.09 12.31 12.81
C GLY A 413 -28.09 12.43 13.98
N VAL A 414 -28.25 11.40 14.81
CA VAL A 414 -29.18 11.42 15.96
C VAL A 414 -28.53 10.83 17.20
N LEU A 415 -28.79 11.38 18.39
CA LEU A 415 -28.37 10.77 19.66
C LEU A 415 -29.13 9.46 19.91
N LEU A 416 -28.51 8.50 20.62
CA LEU A 416 -29.18 7.28 21.06
C LEU A 416 -30.33 7.60 22.04
N ASN A 417 -30.06 8.51 22.99
CA ASN A 417 -30.98 8.94 24.04
C ASN A 417 -31.24 10.46 23.94
N PRO A 418 -31.98 10.97 22.95
CA PRO A 418 -32.11 12.41 22.71
C PRO A 418 -32.96 13.15 23.75
N ASN A 419 -33.82 12.44 24.49
CA ASN A 419 -34.74 13.02 25.49
C ASN A 419 -34.67 12.29 26.84
N SER A 420 -33.69 11.42 27.01
CA SER A 420 -33.48 10.56 28.18
C SER A 420 -31.99 10.36 28.36
N GLY A 421 -31.60 9.59 29.38
CA GLY A 421 -30.22 9.17 29.56
C GLY A 421 -30.03 8.53 30.92
N TYR A 422 -28.79 8.32 31.30
CA TYR A 422 -28.43 7.69 32.57
C TYR A 422 -28.40 8.72 33.70
N ASP A 423 -28.97 8.37 34.86
CA ASP A 423 -29.06 9.20 36.08
C ASP A 423 -29.49 10.67 35.83
N GLY A 424 -30.42 10.87 34.88
CA GLY A 424 -30.95 12.20 34.54
C GLY A 424 -30.08 13.04 33.61
N VAL A 425 -28.90 12.56 33.20
CA VAL A 425 -28.03 13.21 32.22
C VAL A 425 -28.50 12.87 30.81
N ILE A 426 -29.18 13.82 30.16
CA ILE A 426 -29.76 13.61 28.82
C ILE A 426 -28.64 13.38 27.79
N GLY A 427 -28.78 12.34 26.97
CA GLY A 427 -27.79 11.97 25.96
C GLY A 427 -26.78 10.92 26.44
N ALA A 428 -26.58 10.75 27.75
CA ALA A 428 -25.72 9.69 28.29
C ALA A 428 -26.28 8.30 27.94
N ASN A 429 -25.40 7.37 27.57
CA ASN A 429 -25.82 6.03 27.13
C ASN A 429 -25.97 5.02 28.27
N ASP A 430 -25.10 5.07 29.28
CA ASP A 430 -25.10 4.18 30.45
C ASP A 430 -24.32 4.79 31.63
N GLY A 431 -24.10 4.00 32.69
CA GLY A 431 -23.33 4.43 33.87
C GLY A 431 -21.82 4.60 33.62
N CYS A 432 -21.33 4.17 32.46
CA CYS A 432 -19.94 4.32 32.05
C CYS A 432 -19.70 5.59 31.22
N SER A 433 -20.76 6.33 30.88
CA SER A 433 -20.64 7.70 30.37
C SER A 433 -19.94 8.60 31.40
N VAL A 434 -19.24 9.62 30.90
CA VAL A 434 -18.51 10.59 31.72
C VAL A 434 -19.03 12.01 31.46
N VAL A 435 -19.21 12.80 32.51
CA VAL A 435 -19.42 14.25 32.41
C VAL A 435 -18.15 14.99 32.78
N PHE A 436 -17.67 15.82 31.87
CA PHE A 436 -16.52 16.70 32.08
C PHE A 436 -16.98 18.16 32.04
N ASP A 437 -16.98 18.83 33.20
CA ASP A 437 -17.53 20.17 33.41
C ASP A 437 -16.51 21.17 33.99
N THR A 438 -15.39 20.66 34.50
CA THR A 438 -14.43 21.41 35.30
C THR A 438 -13.00 21.19 34.84
N TYR A 439 -12.34 22.26 34.38
CA TYR A 439 -10.90 22.25 34.15
C TYR A 439 -10.17 22.14 35.51
N PRO A 440 -9.29 21.13 35.70
CA PRO A 440 -8.74 20.83 37.01
C PRO A 440 -7.78 21.90 37.53
N ALA A 441 -7.70 22.00 38.86
CA ALA A 441 -6.67 22.79 39.53
C ALA A 441 -5.30 22.17 39.24
N HIS A 442 -4.28 23.02 39.06
CA HIS A 442 -2.93 22.59 38.72
C HIS A 442 -1.91 23.58 39.29
N ARG A 443 -0.64 23.18 39.37
CA ARG A 443 0.43 24.09 39.81
C ARG A 443 0.64 25.20 38.78
N ALA A 444 0.80 26.42 39.24
CA ALA A 444 1.21 27.51 38.37
C ALA A 444 2.67 27.30 37.95
N LEU A 445 2.95 27.55 36.67
CA LEU A 445 4.27 27.39 36.09
C LEU A 445 4.87 28.75 35.73
N SER A 446 6.17 28.91 35.95
CA SER A 446 6.95 30.05 35.47
C SER A 446 8.25 29.58 34.83
N ALA A 447 8.75 30.33 33.84
CA ALA A 447 10.02 30.01 33.20
C ALA A 447 11.17 30.10 34.21
N ASN A 448 12.04 29.09 34.25
CA ASN A 448 13.31 29.13 34.96
C ASN A 448 14.38 29.89 34.14
N ALA A 449 15.64 29.88 34.59
CA ALA A 449 16.74 30.56 33.92
C ALA A 449 17.00 30.07 32.48
N ASP A 450 16.60 28.84 32.18
CA ASP A 450 16.77 28.18 30.89
C ASP A 450 15.50 28.25 30.03
N GLY A 451 14.46 28.96 30.49
CA GLY A 451 13.18 29.11 29.79
C GLY A 451 12.18 27.97 30.01
N VAL A 452 12.52 26.96 30.82
CA VAL A 452 11.67 25.80 31.12
C VAL A 452 10.56 26.17 32.10
N LEU A 453 9.31 25.79 31.82
CA LEU A 453 8.19 26.04 32.73
C LEU A 453 8.24 25.07 33.92
N VAL A 454 8.48 25.62 35.11
CA VAL A 454 8.61 24.87 36.36
C VAL A 454 7.57 25.35 37.37
N PRO A 455 7.10 24.49 38.29
CA PRO A 455 6.22 24.90 39.38
C PRO A 455 6.81 26.09 40.15
N ASN A 456 6.08 27.19 40.22
CA ASN A 456 6.54 28.43 40.85
C ASN A 456 6.13 28.55 42.33
N GLY A 457 5.44 27.55 42.86
CA GLY A 457 4.93 27.51 44.23
C GLY A 457 3.47 27.98 44.39
N ASP A 458 2.88 28.60 43.36
CA ASP A 458 1.47 28.98 43.33
C ASP A 458 0.60 27.87 42.72
N THR A 459 -0.72 27.96 42.94
CA THR A 459 -1.72 27.04 42.38
C THR A 459 -2.72 27.81 41.54
N VAL A 460 -3.00 27.31 40.33
CA VAL A 460 -4.14 27.73 39.53
C VAL A 460 -5.36 26.96 39.99
N ALA A 461 -6.39 27.66 40.46
CA ALA A 461 -7.63 27.04 40.91
C ALA A 461 -8.38 26.37 39.76
N ALA A 462 -9.11 25.30 40.09
CA ALA A 462 -10.06 24.67 39.17
C ALA A 462 -11.12 25.70 38.74
N ARG A 463 -11.62 25.56 37.52
CA ARG A 463 -12.64 26.44 36.95
C ARG A 463 -13.59 25.65 36.07
N ALA A 464 -14.79 26.17 35.85
CA ALA A 464 -15.66 25.66 34.81
C ALA A 464 -14.96 25.68 33.45
N LEU A 465 -15.33 24.73 32.58
CA LEU A 465 -14.94 24.77 31.17
C LEU A 465 -15.47 26.04 30.51
N LYS A 466 -14.90 26.40 29.37
CA LYS A 466 -15.40 27.48 28.52
C LYS A 466 -15.18 27.13 27.05
N LYS A 467 -16.00 27.74 26.18
CA LYS A 467 -15.79 27.68 24.74
C LYS A 467 -14.36 28.10 24.37
N GLY A 468 -13.72 27.32 23.51
CA GLY A 468 -12.31 27.51 23.11
C GLY A 468 -11.27 26.87 24.02
N ASP A 469 -11.65 26.23 25.14
CA ASP A 469 -10.70 25.38 25.87
C ASP A 469 -10.20 24.24 24.97
N ILE A 470 -8.90 23.96 25.06
CA ILE A 470 -8.23 22.86 24.38
C ILE A 470 -8.19 21.67 25.33
N ILE A 471 -8.81 20.57 24.92
CA ILE A 471 -8.89 19.31 25.65
C ILE A 471 -8.00 18.29 24.94
N GLU A 472 -7.14 17.63 25.71
CA GLU A 472 -6.26 16.57 25.22
C GLU A 472 -6.85 15.24 25.65
N PHE A 473 -7.50 14.56 24.71
CA PHE A 473 -8.26 13.37 24.99
C PHE A 473 -7.51 12.10 24.59
N THR A 474 -7.46 11.16 25.52
CA THR A 474 -7.17 9.75 25.22
C THR A 474 -8.16 8.87 25.97
N GLY A 475 -8.65 7.84 25.30
CA GLY A 475 -9.41 6.76 25.90
C GLY A 475 -8.49 5.63 26.34
N SER A 476 -9.10 4.55 26.81
CA SER A 476 -8.42 3.30 27.14
C SER A 476 -9.33 2.14 26.81
N PHE A 477 -8.75 1.06 26.31
CA PHE A 477 -9.44 -0.20 26.18
C PHE A 477 -9.07 -1.06 27.39
N PHE A 478 -10.02 -1.37 28.28
CA PHE A 478 -9.78 -2.16 29.50
C PHE A 478 -10.89 -3.20 29.71
N SER A 479 -10.78 -4.35 29.05
CA SER A 479 -11.69 -5.47 29.24
C SER A 479 -11.13 -6.48 30.25
N THR A 480 -11.73 -7.66 30.35
CA THR A 480 -11.21 -8.80 31.10
C THR A 480 -10.86 -9.95 30.18
N ARG A 481 -9.96 -10.81 30.66
CA ARG A 481 -9.63 -12.07 29.97
C ARG A 481 -10.90 -12.92 29.73
N GLU A 482 -11.78 -12.99 30.72
CA GLU A 482 -13.05 -13.73 30.63
C GLU A 482 -13.98 -13.21 29.51
N VAL A 483 -14.13 -11.88 29.38
CA VAL A 483 -14.97 -11.30 28.32
C VAL A 483 -14.35 -11.57 26.95
N MET A 484 -13.05 -11.34 26.80
CA MET A 484 -12.35 -11.58 25.53
C MET A 484 -12.38 -13.06 25.14
N ASP A 485 -12.26 -13.99 26.10
CA ASP A 485 -12.39 -15.43 25.85
C ASP A 485 -13.80 -15.82 25.41
N SER A 486 -14.84 -15.19 25.97
CA SER A 486 -16.25 -15.46 25.63
C SER A 486 -16.61 -15.14 24.18
N ILE A 487 -15.85 -14.22 23.55
CA ILE A 487 -15.99 -13.85 22.14
C ILE A 487 -14.92 -14.51 21.24
N GLY A 488 -14.11 -15.41 21.81
CA GLY A 488 -13.10 -16.18 21.07
C GLY A 488 -11.83 -15.39 20.70
N ASP A 489 -11.55 -14.26 21.35
CA ASP A 489 -10.38 -13.42 21.04
C ASP A 489 -9.27 -13.64 22.06
N ASN A 490 -8.12 -14.20 21.66
CA ASN A 490 -7.03 -14.57 22.56
C ASN A 490 -6.00 -13.46 22.82
N GLY A 491 -6.09 -12.29 22.17
CA GLY A 491 -5.05 -11.27 22.31
C GLY A 491 -5.20 -10.41 23.57
N GLY A 492 -4.51 -9.28 23.61
CA GLY A 492 -4.54 -8.37 24.75
C GLY A 492 -5.95 -7.91 25.11
N PHE A 493 -6.19 -7.71 26.41
CA PHE A 493 -7.43 -7.14 26.96
C PHE A 493 -7.23 -5.72 27.51
N ARG A 494 -6.04 -5.14 27.28
CA ARG A 494 -5.67 -3.76 27.63
C ARG A 494 -4.83 -3.15 26.53
N TYR A 495 -5.23 -1.97 26.06
CA TYR A 495 -4.48 -1.25 25.02
C TYR A 495 -4.42 0.25 25.32
N TYR A 496 -3.33 0.88 24.89
CA TYR A 496 -3.28 2.31 24.68
C TYR A 496 -4.06 2.68 23.41
N THR A 497 -4.12 3.97 23.09
CA THR A 497 -4.85 4.44 21.92
C THR A 497 -4.28 5.74 21.35
N ASN A 498 -4.95 6.28 20.33
CA ASN A 498 -4.63 7.55 19.71
C ASN A 498 -4.87 8.72 20.69
N GLU A 499 -3.96 9.70 20.67
CA GLU A 499 -4.13 10.96 21.39
C GLU A 499 -4.74 12.02 20.47
N LEU A 500 -5.85 12.61 20.91
CA LEU A 500 -6.66 13.53 20.12
C LEU A 500 -6.76 14.90 20.79
N THR A 501 -6.95 15.93 19.99
CA THR A 501 -7.25 17.28 20.48
C THR A 501 -8.68 17.67 20.13
N TYR A 502 -9.42 18.09 21.15
CA TYR A 502 -10.76 18.63 21.01
C TYR A 502 -10.77 20.10 21.45
N VAL A 503 -11.38 20.97 20.66
CA VAL A 503 -11.56 22.38 21.01
C VAL A 503 -13.03 22.62 21.34
N MET A 504 -13.32 23.07 22.56
CA MET A 504 -14.68 23.33 23.03
C MET A 504 -15.45 24.25 22.07
N GLY A 505 -16.59 23.78 21.59
CA GLY A 505 -17.49 24.44 20.65
C GLY A 505 -17.09 24.33 19.19
N GLN A 506 -16.01 23.59 18.88
CA GLN A 506 -15.41 23.48 17.55
C GLN A 506 -15.19 22.04 17.07
N GLY A 507 -15.03 21.08 17.97
CA GLY A 507 -14.79 19.67 17.62
C GLY A 507 -13.32 19.25 17.62
N LEU A 508 -13.04 18.09 17.03
CA LEU A 508 -11.67 17.56 16.90
C LEU A 508 -10.79 18.41 15.98
N ARG A 509 -9.51 18.51 16.31
CA ARG A 509 -8.48 19.19 15.52
C ARG A 509 -7.18 18.38 15.49
N PRO A 510 -6.53 18.25 14.31
CA PRO A 510 -5.13 17.81 14.24
C PRO A 510 -4.25 18.73 15.09
N TRP A 511 -3.16 18.20 15.63
CA TRP A 511 -2.38 18.90 16.65
C TRP A 511 -0.87 18.78 16.45
N TYR A 512 -0.16 19.70 17.08
CA TYR A 512 1.28 19.68 17.27
C TYR A 512 1.62 20.09 18.72
N GLY A 513 2.79 19.72 19.19
CA GLY A 513 3.26 20.02 20.54
C GLY A 513 3.97 21.36 20.57
N VAL A 514 3.44 22.31 21.36
CA VAL A 514 4.07 23.62 21.53
C VAL A 514 5.03 23.67 22.72
N GLN A 515 6.01 24.56 22.61
CA GLN A 515 6.82 24.94 23.77
C GLN A 515 5.93 25.45 24.91
N PRO A 516 6.34 25.19 26.16
CA PRO A 516 7.61 24.60 26.55
C PRO A 516 7.54 23.13 26.96
N ARG A 517 6.37 22.48 26.87
CA ARG A 517 6.15 21.11 27.39
C ARG A 517 5.43 20.19 26.40
N LEU A 518 5.62 20.41 25.10
CA LEU A 518 4.90 19.74 24.01
C LEU A 518 3.37 19.69 24.20
N MET A 519 2.79 20.76 24.75
CA MET A 519 1.34 20.84 24.98
C MET A 519 0.60 20.77 23.65
N ASN A 520 -0.53 20.05 23.59
CA ASN A 520 -1.34 20.02 22.38
C ASN A 520 -1.81 21.43 22.05
N HIS A 521 -1.54 21.84 20.83
CA HIS A 521 -2.17 23.00 20.22
C HIS A 521 -2.78 22.58 18.90
N PRO A 522 -3.99 23.03 18.55
CA PRO A 522 -4.56 22.78 17.24
C PRO A 522 -3.62 23.31 16.15
N LEU A 523 -3.41 22.51 15.12
CA LEU A 523 -2.70 22.90 13.92
C LEU A 523 -3.51 23.98 13.18
N PRO A 524 -2.88 25.06 12.68
CA PRO A 524 -3.54 26.05 11.85
C PRO A 524 -4.05 25.45 10.54
N ASP A 525 -5.18 25.92 10.03
CA ASP A 525 -5.80 25.38 8.80
C ASP A 525 -4.85 25.33 7.60
N ARG A 526 -3.92 26.28 7.48
CA ARG A 526 -2.93 26.33 6.39
C ARG A 526 -1.99 25.12 6.35
N THR A 527 -1.76 24.43 7.46
CA THR A 527 -0.89 23.25 7.53
C THR A 527 -1.66 21.95 7.27
N LEU A 528 -2.99 22.01 7.21
CA LEU A 528 -3.85 20.83 7.06
C LEU A 528 -3.93 20.42 5.59
N GLN A 529 -3.04 19.52 5.16
CA GLN A 529 -3.00 19.06 3.76
C GLN A 529 -4.23 18.23 3.38
N GLY A 530 -4.76 17.44 4.32
CA GLY A 530 -5.98 16.64 4.15
C GLY A 530 -7.22 17.26 4.77
N GLY A 531 -7.22 18.57 5.08
CA GLY A 531 -8.29 19.21 5.84
C GLY A 531 -8.33 18.77 7.31
N LEU A 532 -9.50 18.82 7.95
CA LEU A 532 -9.67 18.53 9.38
C LEU A 532 -9.29 17.10 9.78
N GLY A 533 -9.25 16.18 8.82
CA GLY A 533 -8.81 14.80 9.03
C GLY A 533 -7.31 14.56 8.85
N SER A 534 -6.48 15.60 8.67
CA SER A 534 -5.02 15.44 8.51
C SER A 534 -4.41 14.73 9.72
N VAL A 535 -3.38 13.88 9.50
CA VAL A 535 -2.63 13.24 10.58
C VAL A 535 -1.82 14.31 11.33
N SER A 536 -1.82 14.22 12.67
CA SER A 536 -1.03 15.11 13.55
C SER A 536 0.47 14.91 13.35
N TYR A 537 1.29 15.79 13.93
CA TYR A 537 2.73 15.57 13.96
C TYR A 537 3.04 14.33 14.83
N ASP A 538 3.94 13.48 14.33
CA ASP A 538 4.43 12.31 15.03
C ASP A 538 5.55 12.70 16.00
N TYR A 539 5.43 12.31 17.27
CA TYR A 539 6.44 12.53 18.31
C TYR A 539 7.02 11.23 18.87
N ALA A 540 6.72 10.08 18.25
CA ALA A 540 7.12 8.76 18.72
C ALA A 540 8.21 8.11 17.85
N ASP A 541 8.80 8.83 16.89
CA ASP A 541 9.85 8.32 16.00
C ASP A 541 9.40 7.10 15.18
N ASN A 542 8.21 7.22 14.59
CA ASN A 542 7.53 6.13 13.90
C ASN A 542 7.06 6.54 12.50
N ALA A 543 7.89 7.33 11.81
CA ALA A 543 7.58 7.87 10.48
C ALA A 543 7.30 6.78 9.43
N THR A 544 7.77 5.55 9.63
CA THR A 544 7.43 4.36 8.80
C THR A 544 5.93 4.06 8.75
N PHE A 545 5.17 4.45 9.79
CA PHE A 545 3.73 4.24 9.86
C PHE A 545 2.91 5.47 9.46
N ILE A 546 3.51 6.62 9.17
CA ILE A 546 2.77 7.87 8.99
C ILE A 546 1.81 7.82 7.78
N PHE A 547 2.16 7.07 6.73
CA PHE A 547 1.33 6.85 5.55
C PHE A 547 0.26 5.76 5.72
N GLN A 548 0.21 5.13 6.89
CA GLN A 548 -0.72 4.04 7.19
C GLN A 548 -1.86 4.47 8.11
N GLN A 549 -1.93 5.76 8.47
CA GLN A 549 -2.86 6.25 9.48
C GLN A 549 -4.22 6.62 8.90
N PRO A 550 -5.32 6.33 9.62
CA PRO A 550 -6.65 6.83 9.27
C PRO A 550 -6.74 8.34 9.50
N HIS A 551 -7.84 8.96 9.07
CA HIS A 551 -8.14 10.34 9.44
C HIS A 551 -8.20 10.52 10.95
N ASN A 552 -7.62 11.62 11.47
CA ASN A 552 -7.63 11.93 12.90
C ASN A 552 -9.06 12.05 13.49
N ASN A 553 -10.03 12.36 12.64
CA ASN A 553 -11.45 12.46 12.96
C ASN A 553 -12.27 11.30 12.38
N ILE A 554 -11.64 10.16 12.04
CA ILE A 554 -12.34 8.99 11.48
C ILE A 554 -13.55 8.59 12.33
N GLY A 555 -14.65 8.23 11.69
CA GLY A 555 -15.90 7.86 12.34
C GLY A 555 -15.79 6.58 13.19
N MET A 556 -16.70 6.44 14.16
CA MET A 556 -16.75 5.27 15.05
C MET A 556 -17.12 3.97 14.34
N GLN A 557 -17.83 4.02 13.22
CA GLN A 557 -18.05 2.84 12.38
C GLN A 557 -16.93 2.67 11.37
N ASN A 558 -16.43 3.79 10.82
CA ASN A 558 -15.42 3.78 9.78
C ASN A 558 -14.05 3.31 10.27
N ILE A 559 -13.71 3.45 11.55
CA ILE A 559 -12.47 2.88 12.09
C ILE A 559 -12.42 1.35 11.94
N GLN A 560 -13.55 0.65 12.09
CA GLN A 560 -13.59 -0.80 11.89
C GLN A 560 -13.41 -1.15 10.41
N ARG A 561 -14.10 -0.45 9.50
CA ARG A 561 -13.95 -0.61 8.04
C ARG A 561 -12.51 -0.39 7.60
N PHE A 562 -11.87 0.64 8.13
CA PHE A 562 -10.47 0.93 7.86
C PHE A 562 -9.56 -0.23 8.29
N MET A 563 -9.76 -0.78 9.49
CA MET A 563 -8.95 -1.91 9.95
C MET A 563 -9.19 -3.19 9.14
N GLU A 564 -10.43 -3.50 8.81
CA GLU A 564 -10.76 -4.66 7.98
C GLU A 564 -10.23 -4.51 6.54
N GLY A 565 -10.31 -3.32 5.96
CA GLY A 565 -9.71 -3.03 4.65
C GLY A 565 -8.18 -3.07 4.68
N ARG A 566 -7.55 -2.55 5.74
CA ARG A 566 -6.11 -2.69 5.97
C ARG A 566 -5.70 -4.15 6.02
N ARG A 567 -6.45 -4.99 6.74
CA ARG A 567 -6.19 -6.45 6.81
C ARG A 567 -6.07 -7.06 5.42
N TRP A 568 -7.04 -6.78 4.55
CA TRP A 568 -7.03 -7.29 3.17
C TRP A 568 -5.87 -6.74 2.33
N LEU A 569 -5.61 -5.43 2.39
CA LEU A 569 -4.54 -4.81 1.62
C LEU A 569 -3.13 -5.29 2.04
N HIS A 570 -3.00 -5.74 3.29
CA HIS A 570 -1.76 -6.28 3.86
C HIS A 570 -1.70 -7.82 3.84
N THR A 571 -2.69 -8.48 3.23
CA THR A 571 -2.70 -9.94 3.06
C THR A 571 -1.85 -10.33 1.86
N ASN A 572 -1.01 -11.36 2.02
CA ASN A 572 -0.43 -12.10 0.92
C ASN A 572 -1.51 -13.02 0.32
N LEU A 573 -1.94 -12.72 -0.91
CA LEU A 573 -3.09 -13.38 -1.55
C LEU A 573 -2.79 -14.79 -2.10
N TRP A 574 -1.64 -15.35 -1.75
CA TRP A 574 -1.30 -16.76 -1.94
C TRP A 574 -1.47 -17.56 -0.65
N ASN A 575 -0.74 -17.19 0.42
CA ASN A 575 -0.70 -17.95 1.66
C ASN A 575 -1.65 -17.43 2.75
N GLY A 576 -2.22 -16.22 2.60
CA GLY A 576 -3.12 -15.58 3.56
C GLY A 576 -2.40 -14.89 4.73
N GLU A 577 -1.07 -14.96 4.81
CA GLU A 577 -0.29 -14.32 5.86
C GLU A 577 -0.31 -12.80 5.70
N HIS A 578 -0.01 -12.11 6.80
CA HIS A 578 0.08 -10.65 6.81
C HIS A 578 1.53 -10.18 6.70
N ASN A 579 1.73 -8.98 6.15
CA ASN A 579 3.04 -8.32 6.14
C ASN A 579 3.55 -7.97 7.55
N GLU A 580 2.68 -7.98 8.56
CA GLU A 580 3.04 -7.80 9.97
C GLU A 580 2.85 -9.07 10.79
N ASP A 581 3.80 -9.30 11.69
CA ASP A 581 3.79 -10.41 12.62
C ASP A 581 2.62 -10.35 13.63
N GLY A 582 2.18 -11.53 14.06
CA GLY A 582 1.22 -11.69 15.16
C GLY A 582 -0.25 -11.51 14.76
N ASN A 583 -0.55 -11.19 13.51
CA ASN A 583 -1.92 -11.20 12.98
C ASN A 583 -2.36 -12.62 12.59
N ASP A 584 -3.62 -12.94 12.83
CA ASP A 584 -4.26 -14.18 12.40
C ASP A 584 -4.35 -14.21 10.87
N ARG A 585 -3.91 -15.32 10.28
CA ARG A 585 -3.95 -15.56 8.83
C ARG A 585 -5.34 -15.28 8.25
N ASN A 586 -5.39 -14.59 7.12
CA ASN A 586 -6.61 -14.38 6.36
C ASN A 586 -6.85 -15.55 5.40
N ASP A 587 -7.50 -16.60 5.91
CA ASP A 587 -7.79 -17.81 5.12
C ASP A 587 -8.63 -17.55 3.87
N ALA A 588 -9.51 -16.53 3.88
CA ALA A 588 -10.32 -16.17 2.73
C ALA A 588 -9.51 -15.54 1.58
N GLY A 589 -8.32 -15.01 1.87
CA GLY A 589 -7.40 -14.45 0.88
C GLY A 589 -6.46 -15.47 0.24
N ARG A 590 -6.53 -16.75 0.63
CA ARG A 590 -5.60 -17.79 0.15
C ARG A 590 -5.92 -18.25 -1.26
N PHE A 591 -4.87 -18.60 -1.99
CA PHE A 591 -4.96 -19.19 -3.33
C PHE A 591 -5.76 -18.36 -4.35
N LEU A 592 -5.90 -17.05 -4.12
CA LEU A 592 -6.54 -16.13 -5.06
C LEU A 592 -5.55 -15.62 -6.12
N GLN A 593 -4.25 -15.63 -5.81
CA GLN A 593 -3.18 -15.26 -6.73
C GLN A 593 -2.95 -16.33 -7.82
N GLY A 594 -2.74 -15.85 -9.05
CA GLY A 594 -2.45 -16.67 -10.21
C GLY A 594 -0.99 -17.10 -10.33
N PRO A 595 -0.66 -17.87 -11.38
CA PRO A 595 0.67 -18.46 -11.55
C PRO A 595 1.75 -17.43 -11.88
N HIS A 596 1.42 -16.27 -12.46
CA HIS A 596 2.37 -15.21 -12.78
C HIS A 596 1.92 -13.92 -12.11
N PHE A 597 2.81 -13.16 -11.48
CA PHE A 597 2.49 -11.94 -10.74
C PHE A 597 3.73 -11.05 -10.62
N ASN A 598 3.61 -9.81 -10.16
CA ASN A 598 4.75 -9.01 -9.70
C ASN A 598 4.97 -9.21 -8.21
N GLN A 599 3.94 -9.00 -7.39
CA GLN A 599 4.03 -9.21 -5.94
C GLN A 599 2.79 -9.92 -5.37
N SER A 600 2.94 -10.55 -4.20
CA SER A 600 1.86 -11.28 -3.52
C SER A 600 1.04 -10.46 -2.54
N SER A 601 1.50 -9.26 -2.15
CA SER A 601 0.71 -8.29 -1.37
C SER A 601 0.86 -6.87 -1.94
N CYS A 602 -0.15 -6.01 -1.72
CA CYS A 602 -0.12 -4.63 -2.23
C CYS A 602 1.07 -3.84 -1.67
N LEU A 603 1.38 -4.04 -0.38
CA LEU A 603 2.49 -3.37 0.30
C LEU A 603 3.88 -3.73 -0.23
N SER A 604 4.03 -4.86 -0.93
CA SER A 604 5.32 -5.25 -1.51
C SER A 604 5.73 -4.31 -2.67
N CYS A 605 4.76 -3.71 -3.37
CA CYS A 605 5.01 -2.61 -4.29
C CYS A 605 4.88 -1.23 -3.60
N HIS A 606 3.90 -1.08 -2.70
CA HIS A 606 3.61 0.15 -1.96
C HIS A 606 4.24 0.11 -0.57
N ILE A 607 5.57 0.15 -0.50
CA ILE A 607 6.35 -0.04 0.74
C ILE A 607 5.84 0.89 1.84
N SER A 608 5.23 0.33 2.88
CA SER A 608 4.59 1.08 3.98
C SER A 608 3.59 2.15 3.50
N ASN A 609 2.79 1.84 2.47
CA ASN A 609 1.92 2.75 1.71
C ASN A 609 2.66 3.86 0.93
N GLY A 610 3.97 3.78 0.84
CA GLY A 610 4.85 4.70 0.13
C GLY A 610 5.11 4.28 -1.32
N ARG A 611 6.35 4.47 -1.74
CA ARG A 611 6.83 4.24 -3.11
C ARG A 611 7.47 2.87 -3.23
N SER A 612 7.54 2.37 -4.46
CA SER A 612 8.33 1.18 -4.79
C SER A 612 9.83 1.44 -4.70
N VAL A 613 10.63 0.37 -4.67
CA VAL A 613 12.09 0.48 -4.73
C VAL A 613 12.52 1.17 -6.02
N ALA A 614 13.42 2.15 -5.91
CA ALA A 614 13.99 2.84 -7.05
C ALA A 614 15.01 1.98 -7.81
N PRO A 615 15.13 2.13 -9.13
CA PRO A 615 16.23 1.55 -9.89
C PRO A 615 17.54 2.24 -9.48
N VAL A 616 18.41 1.52 -8.78
CA VAL A 616 19.67 2.04 -8.24
C VAL A 616 20.91 1.28 -8.71
N LEU A 617 20.75 0.02 -9.11
CA LEU A 617 21.87 -0.89 -9.45
C LEU A 617 21.63 -1.63 -10.76
N ARG A 618 22.71 -2.03 -11.44
CA ARG A 618 22.63 -2.94 -12.60
C ARG A 618 22.17 -4.31 -12.15
N ASN A 619 21.55 -5.05 -13.07
CA ASN A 619 20.90 -6.33 -12.86
C ASN A 619 19.73 -6.31 -11.86
N GLN A 620 19.36 -5.12 -11.34
CA GLN A 620 18.25 -5.00 -10.40
C GLN A 620 16.94 -5.34 -11.12
N ARG A 621 16.21 -6.30 -10.55
CA ARG A 621 14.86 -6.62 -10.99
C ARG A 621 13.88 -5.52 -10.57
N LEU A 622 12.90 -5.25 -11.43
CA LEU A 622 11.92 -4.17 -11.25
C LEU A 622 10.53 -4.68 -10.87
N ASP A 623 10.44 -5.80 -10.15
CA ASP A 623 9.18 -6.48 -9.79
C ASP A 623 8.42 -5.82 -8.64
N THR A 624 8.95 -4.75 -8.04
CA THR A 624 8.18 -3.83 -7.18
C THR A 624 7.57 -2.65 -7.96
N MET A 625 7.89 -2.53 -9.25
CA MET A 625 7.35 -1.53 -10.17
C MET A 625 6.44 -2.20 -11.21
N ALA A 626 5.53 -1.45 -11.80
CA ALA A 626 4.70 -1.94 -12.90
C ALA A 626 5.36 -1.63 -14.24
N VAL A 627 5.40 -2.61 -15.15
CA VAL A 627 5.82 -2.41 -16.54
C VAL A 627 4.63 -2.69 -17.45
N ARG A 628 3.99 -1.63 -17.95
CA ARG A 628 2.89 -1.74 -18.93
C ARG A 628 3.46 -2.01 -20.30
N VAL A 629 2.80 -2.86 -21.07
CA VAL A 629 3.32 -3.34 -22.37
C VAL A 629 2.21 -3.50 -23.40
N GLY A 630 2.57 -3.32 -24.65
CA GLY A 630 1.64 -3.47 -25.78
C GLY A 630 2.30 -3.12 -27.11
N ALA A 631 1.47 -3.02 -28.14
CA ALA A 631 1.85 -2.46 -29.44
C ALA A 631 1.97 -0.93 -29.36
N ILE A 632 2.74 -0.34 -30.28
CA ILE A 632 2.73 1.11 -30.47
C ILE A 632 1.31 1.52 -30.89
N SER A 633 0.76 2.52 -30.22
CA SER A 633 -0.56 3.02 -30.61
C SER A 633 -0.50 3.65 -31.99
N SER A 634 -1.19 3.04 -32.96
CA SER A 634 -1.26 3.49 -34.34
C SER A 634 -2.49 4.36 -34.63
N ASN A 635 -3.30 4.68 -33.62
CA ASN A 635 -4.55 5.44 -33.79
C ASN A 635 -4.59 6.72 -32.93
N ALA A 636 -5.41 7.68 -33.33
CA ALA A 636 -5.48 9.01 -32.69
C ALA A 636 -6.02 9.00 -31.25
N ASN A 637 -6.38 7.83 -30.71
CA ASN A 637 -7.14 7.69 -29.47
C ASN A 637 -6.34 6.95 -28.40
N GLY A 638 -5.06 6.64 -28.66
CA GLY A 638 -4.20 5.93 -27.73
C GLY A 638 -4.69 4.52 -27.41
N ASN A 639 -5.45 3.87 -28.30
CA ASN A 639 -5.74 2.45 -28.11
C ASN A 639 -4.45 1.68 -28.34
N TYR A 640 -4.26 0.63 -27.56
CA TYR A 640 -3.13 -0.27 -27.73
C TYR A 640 -3.61 -1.71 -27.77
N LEU A 641 -2.84 -2.55 -28.43
CA LEU A 641 -3.03 -3.99 -28.42
C LEU A 641 -2.12 -4.56 -27.32
N PRO A 642 -2.64 -5.32 -26.34
CA PRO A 642 -1.82 -6.00 -25.35
C PRO A 642 -0.74 -6.88 -26.01
N HIS A 643 0.39 -7.06 -25.33
CA HIS A 643 1.48 -7.90 -25.84
C HIS A 643 1.03 -9.37 -25.87
N PRO A 644 1.29 -10.15 -26.92
CA PRO A 644 0.79 -11.53 -27.04
C PRO A 644 1.39 -12.50 -26.02
N ILE A 645 2.46 -12.13 -25.32
CA ILE A 645 3.09 -12.97 -24.29
C ILE A 645 2.83 -12.43 -22.87
N TYR A 646 2.72 -11.12 -22.72
CA TYR A 646 2.64 -10.47 -21.40
C TYR A 646 1.23 -9.92 -21.10
N GLY A 647 0.32 -9.89 -22.08
CA GLY A 647 -0.92 -9.16 -21.96
C GLY A 647 -0.67 -7.65 -21.78
N GLN A 648 -1.40 -7.04 -20.84
CA GLN A 648 -1.34 -5.59 -20.57
C GLN A 648 -0.14 -5.15 -19.71
N ALA A 649 0.48 -6.07 -18.96
CA ALA A 649 1.58 -5.76 -18.03
C ALA A 649 2.49 -6.97 -17.85
N VAL A 650 3.80 -6.73 -17.70
CA VAL A 650 4.72 -7.82 -17.38
C VAL A 650 4.52 -8.25 -15.93
N GLN A 651 4.27 -9.56 -15.76
CA GLN A 651 4.20 -10.25 -14.48
C GLN A 651 5.47 -11.08 -14.32
N MET A 652 6.41 -10.53 -13.55
CA MET A 652 7.81 -10.98 -13.56
C MET A 652 8.01 -12.27 -12.78
N ASN A 653 7.33 -12.43 -11.65
CA ASN A 653 7.39 -13.60 -10.78
C ASN A 653 6.37 -14.66 -11.17
N ALA A 654 6.62 -15.89 -10.72
CA ALA A 654 5.70 -16.98 -10.94
C ALA A 654 5.79 -18.07 -9.88
N ARG A 655 4.72 -18.85 -9.77
CA ARG A 655 4.64 -20.06 -8.93
C ARG A 655 3.73 -21.10 -9.55
N SER A 656 4.03 -22.37 -9.27
CA SER A 656 3.12 -23.46 -9.60
C SER A 656 1.86 -23.36 -8.76
N THR A 657 0.69 -23.25 -9.40
CA THR A 657 -0.60 -23.23 -8.69
C THR A 657 -0.98 -24.59 -8.10
N THR A 658 -0.27 -25.66 -8.46
CA THR A 658 -0.52 -27.02 -7.94
C THR A 658 0.41 -27.38 -6.78
N THR A 659 1.67 -26.93 -6.82
CA THR A 659 2.68 -27.30 -5.79
C THR A 659 3.09 -26.12 -4.91
N GLY A 660 2.79 -24.88 -5.29
CA GLY A 660 3.19 -23.66 -4.60
C GLY A 660 4.66 -23.26 -4.78
N VAL A 661 5.48 -24.11 -5.41
CA VAL A 661 6.91 -23.86 -5.65
C VAL A 661 7.09 -22.65 -6.56
N ALA A 662 8.01 -21.75 -6.19
CA ALA A 662 8.41 -20.62 -7.03
C ALA A 662 9.00 -21.10 -8.36
N GLN A 663 8.67 -20.42 -9.45
CA GLN A 663 9.12 -20.77 -10.78
C GLN A 663 9.65 -19.52 -11.49
N ASN A 664 10.71 -19.66 -12.28
CA ASN A 664 11.18 -18.58 -13.14
C ASN A 664 10.73 -18.83 -14.58
N TRP A 665 9.75 -18.07 -15.05
CA TRP A 665 9.22 -18.15 -16.42
C TRP A 665 9.84 -17.14 -17.40
N GLY A 666 10.95 -16.51 -17.02
CA GLY A 666 11.71 -15.66 -17.94
C GLY A 666 11.06 -14.32 -18.29
N ASN A 667 10.25 -13.80 -17.37
CA ASN A 667 9.51 -12.55 -17.56
C ASN A 667 10.17 -11.36 -16.85
N ALA A 668 11.38 -11.51 -16.29
CA ALA A 668 11.97 -10.40 -15.54
C ALA A 668 12.29 -9.20 -16.44
N VAL A 669 12.08 -8.02 -15.88
CA VAL A 669 12.59 -6.76 -16.41
C VAL A 669 13.67 -6.28 -15.45
N THR A 670 14.85 -5.98 -15.98
CA THR A 670 16.04 -5.64 -15.19
C THR A 670 16.68 -4.35 -15.65
N VAL A 671 17.36 -3.66 -14.74
CA VAL A 671 18.19 -2.50 -15.06
C VAL A 671 19.50 -2.97 -15.67
N THR A 672 19.85 -2.51 -16.87
CA THR A 672 21.13 -2.82 -17.53
C THR A 672 22.17 -1.72 -17.35
N GLY A 673 21.71 -0.48 -17.12
CA GLY A 673 22.57 0.69 -17.09
C GLY A 673 21.81 1.96 -16.74
N PHE A 674 22.52 3.08 -16.83
CA PHE A 674 21.95 4.40 -16.64
C PHE A 674 22.53 5.35 -17.67
N GLU A 675 21.68 5.95 -18.48
CA GLU A 675 22.04 7.12 -19.28
C GLU A 675 22.20 8.31 -18.33
N THR A 676 23.29 9.05 -18.44
CA THR A 676 23.55 10.21 -17.59
C THR A 676 23.72 11.48 -18.40
N LYS A 677 23.34 12.61 -17.80
CA LYS A 677 23.64 13.94 -18.33
C LYS A 677 23.79 14.95 -17.22
N ASN A 678 24.56 16.01 -17.49
CA ASN A 678 24.81 17.07 -16.53
C ASN A 678 23.98 18.32 -16.85
N VAL A 679 23.41 18.92 -15.82
CA VAL A 679 22.76 20.23 -15.88
C VAL A 679 23.47 21.16 -14.90
N GLN A 680 23.83 22.36 -15.35
CA GLN A 680 24.48 23.37 -14.52
C GLN A 680 23.45 24.40 -14.02
N LEU A 681 23.43 24.64 -12.72
CA LEU A 681 22.63 25.68 -12.07
C LEU A 681 23.32 27.04 -12.15
N ALA A 682 22.59 28.13 -11.93
CA ALA A 682 23.13 29.50 -12.04
C ALA A 682 24.27 29.82 -11.07
N ASP A 683 24.38 29.11 -9.93
CA ASP A 683 25.49 29.24 -8.99
C ASP A 683 26.74 28.42 -9.37
N GLY A 684 26.68 27.71 -10.50
CA GLY A 684 27.76 26.86 -11.02
C GLY A 684 27.69 25.40 -10.56
N THR A 685 26.78 25.05 -9.65
CA THR A 685 26.56 23.66 -9.21
C THR A 685 26.17 22.79 -10.41
N VAL A 686 26.82 21.63 -10.56
CA VAL A 686 26.49 20.66 -11.59
C VAL A 686 25.69 19.52 -10.97
N VAL A 687 24.49 19.28 -11.49
CA VAL A 687 23.63 18.17 -11.09
C VAL A 687 23.66 17.13 -12.20
N GLU A 688 24.08 15.91 -11.85
CA GLU A 688 24.00 14.75 -12.74
C GLU A 688 22.60 14.16 -12.68
N LEU A 689 21.90 14.13 -13.81
CA LEU A 689 20.65 13.41 -13.99
C LEU A 689 20.94 12.02 -14.55
N ARG A 690 20.12 11.03 -14.18
CA ARG A 690 20.18 9.69 -14.73
C ARG A 690 18.81 9.15 -15.16
N LYS A 691 18.79 8.32 -16.19
CA LYS A 691 17.62 7.57 -16.66
C LYS A 691 17.98 6.08 -16.70
N PRO A 692 17.18 5.19 -16.08
CA PRO A 692 17.46 3.76 -16.11
C PRO A 692 17.29 3.21 -17.53
N GLU A 693 18.25 2.40 -17.96
CA GLU A 693 18.12 1.53 -19.12
C GLU A 693 17.64 0.16 -18.65
N ILE A 694 16.66 -0.41 -19.35
CA ILE A 694 16.04 -1.68 -18.96
C ILE A 694 16.13 -2.72 -20.07
N ALA A 695 16.16 -3.99 -19.69
CA ALA A 695 16.07 -5.13 -20.60
C ALA A 695 15.02 -6.13 -20.15
N PHE A 696 14.50 -6.88 -21.11
CA PHE A 696 13.52 -7.94 -20.92
C PHE A 696 14.19 -9.30 -21.09
N GLU A 697 13.95 -10.20 -20.15
CA GLU A 697 14.39 -11.60 -20.24
C GLU A 697 13.73 -12.35 -21.40
N GLY A 698 12.44 -12.08 -21.64
CA GLY A 698 11.67 -12.57 -22.77
C GLY A 698 11.66 -11.60 -23.98
N PRO A 699 10.67 -11.71 -24.88
CA PRO A 699 10.57 -10.82 -26.04
C PRO A 699 10.44 -9.35 -25.63
N THR A 700 11.22 -8.47 -26.25
CA THR A 700 11.10 -7.02 -26.02
C THR A 700 9.78 -6.51 -26.62
N PRO A 701 8.90 -5.87 -25.82
CA PRO A 701 7.65 -5.28 -26.33
C PRO A 701 7.92 -4.14 -27.31
N GLU A 702 6.99 -3.92 -28.24
CA GLU A 702 7.05 -2.78 -29.18
C GLU A 702 6.92 -1.44 -28.43
N ALA A 703 6.01 -1.39 -27.45
CA ALA A 703 5.82 -0.26 -26.54
C ALA A 703 5.78 -0.70 -25.09
N TYR A 704 6.39 0.09 -24.20
CA TYR A 704 6.37 -0.15 -22.76
C TYR A 704 6.44 1.13 -21.92
N SER A 705 6.00 1.03 -20.67
CA SER A 705 5.97 2.13 -19.69
C SER A 705 6.38 1.60 -18.31
N LEU A 706 7.53 2.05 -17.80
CA LEU A 706 7.99 1.75 -16.44
C LEU A 706 7.31 2.68 -15.43
N ARG A 707 6.68 2.11 -14.40
CA ARG A 707 5.83 2.85 -13.47
C ARG A 707 6.11 2.49 -12.01
N SER A 708 6.62 3.45 -11.26
CA SER A 708 6.73 3.41 -9.81
C SER A 708 5.35 3.30 -9.16
N ALA A 709 5.26 2.56 -8.06
CA ALA A 709 4.12 2.67 -7.16
C ALA A 709 4.05 4.10 -6.60
N GLN A 710 2.85 4.68 -6.57
CA GLN A 710 2.59 6.00 -5.97
C GLN A 710 2.22 5.81 -4.48
N PRO A 711 2.52 6.78 -3.60
CA PRO A 711 2.01 6.76 -2.23
C PRO A 711 0.47 6.65 -2.21
N LEU A 712 -0.06 5.84 -1.31
CA LEU A 712 -1.50 5.53 -1.22
C LEU A 712 -2.31 6.58 -0.43
N ILE A 713 -1.65 7.52 0.24
CA ILE A 713 -2.28 8.51 1.11
C ILE A 713 -3.19 9.50 0.37
N GLY A 714 -4.32 9.85 0.99
CA GLY A 714 -5.23 10.90 0.52
C GLY A 714 -6.04 10.57 -0.73
N MET A 715 -6.05 9.31 -1.16
CA MET A 715 -6.78 8.86 -2.33
C MET A 715 -8.29 9.15 -2.23
N GLY A 716 -8.91 8.95 -1.05
CA GLY A 716 -10.31 9.31 -0.83
C GLY A 716 -10.62 10.80 -0.94
N LEU A 717 -9.66 11.67 -0.59
CA LEU A 717 -9.80 13.12 -0.76
C LEU A 717 -9.77 13.49 -2.25
N LEU A 718 -8.91 12.85 -3.04
CA LEU A 718 -8.87 13.03 -4.50
C LEU A 718 -10.13 12.49 -5.19
N GLU A 719 -10.65 11.34 -4.75
CA GLU A 719 -11.95 10.79 -5.22
C GLU A 719 -13.11 11.75 -4.94
N ALA A 720 -13.05 12.48 -3.81
CA ALA A 720 -14.10 13.41 -3.39
C ALA A 720 -14.10 14.74 -4.19
N ILE A 721 -13.07 15.05 -4.97
CA ILE A 721 -13.05 16.22 -5.86
C ILE A 721 -14.08 16.01 -6.99
N ALA A 722 -14.95 16.99 -7.25
CA ALA A 722 -15.92 16.89 -8.34
C ALA A 722 -15.23 16.87 -9.71
N ASP A 723 -15.80 16.15 -10.69
CA ASP A 723 -15.28 16.14 -12.06
C ASP A 723 -15.19 17.57 -12.62
N GLU A 724 -16.19 18.40 -12.33
CA GLU A 724 -16.29 19.78 -12.80
C GLU A 724 -15.12 20.63 -12.30
N THR A 725 -14.68 20.44 -11.05
CA THR A 725 -13.54 21.16 -10.46
C THR A 725 -12.22 20.86 -11.18
N ILE A 726 -12.04 19.63 -11.67
CA ILE A 726 -10.86 19.24 -12.47
C ILE A 726 -11.01 19.80 -13.89
N LEU A 727 -12.18 19.61 -14.51
CA LEU A 727 -12.45 20.00 -15.89
C LEU A 727 -12.43 21.52 -16.12
N GLU A 728 -12.75 22.33 -15.10
CA GLU A 728 -12.63 23.79 -15.14
C GLU A 728 -11.19 24.29 -15.42
N ARG A 729 -10.19 23.43 -15.21
CA ARG A 729 -8.77 23.75 -15.42
C ARG A 729 -8.23 23.30 -16.78
N VAL A 730 -8.98 22.48 -17.52
CA VAL A 730 -8.60 22.06 -18.87
C VAL A 730 -8.57 23.26 -19.80
N ARG A 731 -7.47 23.43 -20.54
CA ARG A 731 -7.34 24.52 -21.52
C ARG A 731 -7.34 23.99 -22.94
N THR A 732 -7.80 24.82 -23.86
CA THR A 732 -7.68 24.59 -25.32
C THR A 732 -6.56 25.40 -25.95
N THR A 733 -6.02 26.36 -25.20
CA THR A 733 -4.88 27.19 -25.58
C THR A 733 -3.90 27.25 -24.40
N PRO A 734 -2.58 27.08 -24.65
CA PRO A 734 -1.60 27.18 -23.59
C PRO A 734 -1.62 28.56 -22.91
N ASP A 735 -1.24 28.61 -21.64
CA ASP A 735 -1.01 29.86 -20.93
C ASP A 735 0.28 30.57 -21.42
N SER A 736 0.65 31.68 -20.78
CA SER A 736 1.82 32.47 -21.20
C SER A 736 3.15 31.72 -21.10
N ASP A 737 3.23 30.68 -20.28
CA ASP A 737 4.41 29.86 -20.08
C ASP A 737 4.39 28.59 -20.92
N GLY A 738 3.29 28.35 -21.67
CA GLY A 738 3.09 27.16 -22.48
C GLY A 738 2.34 26.03 -21.79
N VAL A 739 1.82 26.24 -20.57
CA VAL A 739 1.07 25.21 -19.82
C VAL A 739 -0.36 25.10 -20.38
N LEU A 740 -0.75 23.89 -20.75
CA LEU A 740 -2.06 23.58 -21.33
C LEU A 740 -2.95 22.83 -20.32
N GLY A 741 -2.51 21.67 -19.83
CA GLY A 741 -3.31 20.79 -18.98
C GLY A 741 -4.52 20.20 -19.72
N THR A 742 -4.54 18.87 -19.85
CA THR A 742 -5.60 18.14 -20.57
C THR A 742 -6.17 17.01 -19.73
N ALA A 743 -7.47 16.71 -19.91
CA ALA A 743 -8.11 15.59 -19.24
C ALA A 743 -7.96 14.30 -20.06
N ASN A 744 -7.85 13.16 -19.36
CA ASN A 744 -8.02 11.85 -19.97
C ASN A 744 -9.41 11.29 -19.68
N TYR A 745 -9.86 10.35 -20.50
CA TYR A 745 -11.16 9.69 -20.35
C TYR A 745 -10.99 8.19 -20.49
N ALA A 746 -11.81 7.43 -19.77
CA ALA A 746 -11.82 5.98 -19.84
C ALA A 746 -13.26 5.45 -19.73
N TYR A 747 -13.46 4.20 -20.18
CA TYR A 747 -14.67 3.47 -19.92
C TYR A 747 -14.64 2.92 -18.50
N ASP A 748 -15.74 3.11 -17.78
CA ASP A 748 -15.99 2.42 -16.52
C ASP A 748 -16.13 0.91 -16.79
N PRO A 749 -15.28 0.04 -16.23
CA PRO A 749 -15.36 -1.40 -16.52
C PRO A 749 -16.65 -2.04 -15.98
N GLU A 750 -17.33 -1.42 -15.03
CA GLU A 750 -18.56 -1.95 -14.43
C GLU A 750 -19.80 -1.56 -15.24
N THR A 751 -19.86 -0.32 -15.74
CA THR A 751 -21.05 0.22 -16.40
C THR A 751 -20.89 0.41 -17.91
N GLY A 752 -19.66 0.45 -18.42
CA GLY A 752 -19.32 0.82 -19.80
C GLY A 752 -19.43 2.33 -20.09
N ASP A 753 -19.74 3.15 -19.08
CA ASP A 753 -19.91 4.59 -19.25
C ASP A 753 -18.58 5.30 -19.52
N VAL A 754 -18.62 6.40 -20.28
CA VAL A 754 -17.49 7.33 -20.38
C VAL A 754 -17.38 8.13 -19.08
N ARG A 755 -16.20 8.12 -18.44
CA ARG A 755 -15.91 8.86 -17.21
C ARG A 755 -14.59 9.63 -17.34
N LEU A 756 -14.42 10.63 -16.47
CA LEU A 756 -13.14 11.32 -16.29
C LEU A 756 -12.12 10.33 -15.71
N GLY A 757 -10.94 10.28 -16.33
CA GLY A 757 -9.82 9.53 -15.81
C GLY A 757 -9.15 10.24 -14.62
N ARG A 758 -8.84 9.51 -13.56
CA ARG A 758 -8.37 10.04 -12.26
C ARG A 758 -7.08 9.39 -11.78
N TYR A 759 -6.96 8.06 -11.89
CA TYR A 759 -5.87 7.30 -11.26
C TYR A 759 -4.87 6.70 -12.25
N GLY A 760 -3.71 6.35 -11.68
CA GLY A 760 -2.52 5.96 -12.41
C GLY A 760 -1.74 7.16 -12.96
N TRP A 761 -0.57 6.86 -13.55
CA TRP A 761 0.33 7.87 -14.10
C TRP A 761 -0.20 8.57 -15.35
N LYS A 762 -1.10 7.92 -16.09
CA LYS A 762 -1.74 8.47 -17.31
C LYS A 762 -3.24 8.75 -17.11
N ALA A 763 -3.73 8.83 -15.87
CA ALA A 763 -5.14 9.08 -15.55
C ALA A 763 -6.10 8.12 -16.30
N ALA A 764 -5.79 6.83 -16.36
CA ALA A 764 -6.53 5.87 -17.18
C ALA A 764 -7.65 5.11 -16.41
N LYS A 765 -7.76 5.32 -15.10
CA LYS A 765 -8.75 4.67 -14.24
C LYS A 765 -9.72 5.69 -13.65
N VAL A 766 -10.99 5.32 -13.55
CA VAL A 766 -12.10 6.27 -13.34
C VAL A 766 -12.51 6.44 -11.88
N SER A 767 -12.16 5.48 -11.02
CA SER A 767 -12.50 5.43 -9.59
C SER A 767 -11.43 4.66 -8.83
N LEU A 768 -11.41 4.78 -7.50
CA LEU A 768 -10.56 3.94 -6.65
C LEU A 768 -10.89 2.46 -6.79
N HIS A 769 -12.18 2.11 -6.87
CA HIS A 769 -12.64 0.74 -7.04
C HIS A 769 -12.06 0.10 -8.32
N HIS A 770 -12.13 0.84 -9.44
CA HIS A 770 -11.49 0.43 -10.69
C HIS A 770 -9.96 0.31 -10.53
N GLN A 771 -9.30 1.26 -9.86
CA GLN A 771 -7.85 1.20 -9.64
C GLN A 771 -7.43 -0.02 -8.81
N VAL A 772 -8.15 -0.36 -7.75
CA VAL A 772 -7.85 -1.53 -6.89
C VAL A 772 -8.03 -2.83 -7.68
N ALA A 773 -9.18 -3.01 -8.34
CA ALA A 773 -9.45 -4.21 -9.13
C ALA A 773 -8.47 -4.39 -10.30
N ASN A 774 -8.08 -3.29 -10.94
CA ASN A 774 -7.11 -3.31 -12.04
C ASN A 774 -5.70 -3.66 -11.55
N ALA A 775 -5.27 -3.12 -10.40
CA ALA A 775 -3.97 -3.47 -9.81
C ALA A 775 -3.94 -4.92 -9.32
N ALA A 776 -5.03 -5.40 -8.71
CA ALA A 776 -5.16 -6.80 -8.29
C ALA A 776 -4.91 -7.75 -9.46
N LEU A 777 -5.53 -7.52 -10.63
CA LEU A 777 -5.31 -8.35 -11.81
C LEU A 777 -3.90 -8.16 -12.38
N LEU A 778 -3.50 -6.93 -12.69
CA LEU A 778 -2.34 -6.68 -13.53
C LEU A 778 -1.02 -6.86 -12.77
N ASP A 779 -0.99 -6.54 -11.48
CA ASP A 779 0.23 -6.55 -10.67
C ASP A 779 0.29 -7.78 -9.74
N MET A 780 -0.85 -8.33 -9.31
CA MET A 780 -0.89 -9.46 -8.37
C MET A 780 -1.49 -10.74 -8.97
N SER A 781 -2.05 -10.67 -10.17
CA SER A 781 -2.77 -11.77 -10.83
C SER A 781 -3.91 -12.33 -9.99
N VAL A 782 -4.68 -11.44 -9.39
CA VAL A 782 -5.87 -11.74 -8.60
C VAL A 782 -7.09 -11.19 -9.33
N THR A 783 -8.08 -12.03 -9.57
CA THR A 783 -9.31 -11.67 -10.27
C THR A 783 -10.33 -11.02 -9.31
N SER A 784 -11.41 -10.50 -9.86
CA SER A 784 -12.54 -9.90 -9.11
C SER A 784 -13.82 -9.97 -9.95
N SER A 785 -14.96 -9.54 -9.42
CA SER A 785 -16.19 -9.41 -10.22
C SER A 785 -16.04 -8.45 -11.42
N ILE A 786 -15.15 -7.46 -11.34
CA ILE A 786 -14.84 -6.50 -12.43
C ILE A 786 -13.97 -7.16 -13.50
N TYR A 787 -13.01 -7.98 -13.09
CA TYR A 787 -12.08 -8.70 -13.96
C TYR A 787 -12.17 -10.20 -13.64
N PRO A 788 -13.16 -10.92 -14.22
CA PRO A 788 -13.59 -12.23 -13.74
C PRO A 788 -12.59 -13.36 -13.97
N ASN A 789 -11.64 -13.19 -14.88
CA ASN A 789 -10.64 -14.19 -15.22
C ASN A 789 -9.33 -13.51 -15.68
N ARG A 790 -8.24 -14.28 -15.74
CA ARG A 790 -6.93 -13.78 -16.17
C ARG A 790 -6.81 -13.54 -17.68
N ASP A 791 -7.72 -14.08 -18.50
CA ASP A 791 -7.75 -13.76 -19.95
C ASP A 791 -8.07 -12.28 -20.20
N CYS A 792 -8.61 -11.56 -19.21
CA CYS A 792 -8.67 -10.09 -19.21
C CYS A 792 -7.32 -9.42 -19.53
N LEU A 793 -6.18 -10.07 -19.24
CA LEU A 793 -4.84 -9.60 -19.64
C LEU A 793 -4.68 -9.48 -21.16
N ALA A 794 -5.41 -10.25 -21.95
CA ALA A 794 -5.40 -10.20 -23.41
C ALA A 794 -6.30 -9.10 -24.00
N GLY A 795 -7.07 -8.39 -23.14
CA GLY A 795 -7.91 -7.26 -23.51
C GLY A 795 -9.42 -7.55 -23.41
N PRO A 796 -10.27 -6.56 -23.70
CA PRO A 796 -11.68 -6.56 -23.31
C PRO A 796 -12.53 -7.64 -23.98
N LYS A 797 -12.14 -8.16 -25.15
CA LYS A 797 -12.88 -9.25 -25.83
C LYS A 797 -12.90 -10.55 -25.01
N TYR A 798 -11.88 -10.76 -24.17
CA TYR A 798 -11.72 -11.96 -23.34
C TYR A 798 -12.10 -11.68 -21.88
N CYS A 799 -12.48 -10.44 -21.58
CA CYS A 799 -12.75 -9.98 -20.23
C CYS A 799 -14.25 -9.94 -19.93
N ASP A 800 -14.88 -11.11 -19.91
CA ASP A 800 -16.25 -11.29 -19.47
C ASP A 800 -16.44 -12.61 -18.72
N ALA A 801 -17.49 -12.68 -17.90
CA ALA A 801 -17.80 -13.89 -17.14
C ALA A 801 -18.25 -15.07 -18.03
N ALA A 802 -18.70 -14.80 -19.27
CA ALA A 802 -19.08 -15.85 -20.21
C ALA A 802 -17.86 -16.63 -20.74
N SER A 803 -16.69 -16.01 -20.72
CA SER A 803 -15.38 -16.60 -21.03
C SER A 803 -14.83 -17.42 -19.85
N GLY A 804 -15.43 -17.30 -18.67
CA GLY A 804 -15.09 -18.02 -17.45
C GLY A 804 -14.93 -17.09 -16.26
N THR A 805 -15.12 -17.62 -15.06
CA THR A 805 -14.85 -16.93 -13.79
C THR A 805 -13.88 -17.76 -12.98
N GLU A 806 -12.80 -17.13 -12.53
CA GLU A 806 -11.80 -17.74 -11.66
C GLU A 806 -11.98 -17.23 -10.22
N PRO A 807 -11.60 -18.03 -9.19
CA PRO A 807 -11.57 -17.55 -7.81
C PRO A 807 -10.74 -16.27 -7.70
N GLY A 808 -11.32 -15.25 -7.09
CA GLY A 808 -10.75 -13.92 -6.96
C GLY A 808 -11.19 -13.25 -5.66
N LEU A 809 -10.90 -11.96 -5.53
CA LEU A 809 -11.34 -11.17 -4.38
C LEU A 809 -12.86 -11.21 -4.26
N PRO A 810 -13.40 -11.57 -3.08
CA PRO A 810 -14.79 -11.35 -2.75
C PRO A 810 -15.16 -9.86 -2.89
N ASP A 811 -16.41 -9.56 -3.28
CA ASP A 811 -16.85 -8.18 -3.51
C ASP A 811 -16.75 -7.32 -2.24
N ASP A 812 -17.03 -7.90 -1.07
CA ASP A 812 -16.86 -7.25 0.23
C ASP A 812 -15.39 -6.98 0.55
N ALA A 813 -14.48 -7.90 0.21
CA ALA A 813 -13.04 -7.67 0.34
C ALA A 813 -12.55 -6.53 -0.56
N LEU A 814 -12.97 -6.51 -1.84
CA LEU A 814 -12.63 -5.45 -2.79
C LEU A 814 -13.18 -4.09 -2.32
N GLN A 815 -14.41 -4.08 -1.80
CA GLN A 815 -15.02 -2.90 -1.20
C GLN A 815 -14.21 -2.44 0.01
N LEU A 816 -13.90 -3.30 0.98
CA LEU A 816 -13.11 -2.97 2.18
C LEU A 816 -11.73 -2.40 1.83
N MET A 817 -11.03 -2.99 0.84
CA MET A 817 -9.75 -2.44 0.34
C MET A 817 -9.93 -1.02 -0.23
N THR A 818 -11.02 -0.79 -0.96
CA THR A 818 -11.36 0.53 -1.51
C THR A 818 -11.70 1.54 -0.40
N GLU A 819 -12.43 1.11 0.63
CA GLU A 819 -12.80 1.93 1.79
C GLU A 819 -11.59 2.30 2.64
N TYR A 820 -10.63 1.39 2.79
CA TYR A 820 -9.34 1.70 3.41
C TYR A 820 -8.64 2.86 2.70
N LEU A 821 -8.53 2.81 1.37
CA LEU A 821 -7.91 3.89 0.58
C LEU A 821 -8.72 5.20 0.62
N HIS A 822 -10.05 5.11 0.78
CA HIS A 822 -10.89 6.27 1.00
C HIS A 822 -10.63 6.97 2.33
N LEU A 823 -10.34 6.19 3.36
CA LEU A 823 -10.20 6.65 4.75
C LEU A 823 -8.73 6.84 5.17
N LEU A 824 -7.78 6.60 4.26
CA LEU A 824 -6.35 6.80 4.47
C LEU A 824 -6.00 8.29 4.39
N ALA A 825 -5.49 8.81 5.51
CA ALA A 825 -5.27 10.24 5.68
C ALA A 825 -3.94 10.72 5.09
N VAL A 826 -3.79 12.05 5.11
CA VAL A 826 -2.59 12.76 4.67
C VAL A 826 -1.96 13.43 5.89
N PRO A 827 -0.63 13.37 6.07
CA PRO A 827 0.05 14.10 7.13
C PRO A 827 -0.13 15.61 7.01
N ALA A 828 -0.24 16.32 8.13
CA ALA A 828 -0.14 17.78 8.11
C ALA A 828 1.26 18.22 7.64
N GLN A 829 1.33 19.39 6.98
CA GLN A 829 2.59 20.00 6.58
C GLN A 829 3.43 20.32 7.81
N ARG A 830 4.72 19.96 7.77
CA ARG A 830 5.72 20.22 8.81
C ARG A 830 6.32 21.62 8.67
N SER A 831 5.59 22.65 9.11
CA SER A 831 6.00 24.05 8.96
C SER A 831 5.99 24.85 10.28
N LEU A 832 5.77 24.19 11.41
CA LEU A 832 5.77 24.80 12.74
C LEU A 832 6.88 24.23 13.61
N VAL A 833 7.45 25.09 14.45
CA VAL A 833 8.43 24.66 15.45
C VAL A 833 7.69 23.91 16.56
N SER A 834 8.05 22.66 16.74
CA SER A 834 7.68 21.86 17.90
C SER A 834 8.85 21.78 18.88
N GLY A 835 8.57 21.57 20.17
CA GLY A 835 9.63 21.18 21.12
C GLY A 835 9.50 21.75 22.53
N PHE A 836 10.64 21.69 23.24
CA PHE A 836 10.89 22.21 24.58
C PHE A 836 11.71 23.50 24.50
N PRO A 837 11.81 24.30 25.58
CA PRO A 837 12.71 25.45 25.61
C PRO A 837 14.17 25.00 25.60
N GLY A 838 15.04 25.90 25.12
CA GLY A 838 16.47 25.62 24.91
C GLY A 838 16.77 25.12 23.49
N SER A 839 17.93 24.49 23.31
CA SER A 839 18.41 23.97 22.01
C SER A 839 17.98 22.51 21.74
N VAL A 840 16.91 22.03 22.38
CA VAL A 840 16.39 20.68 22.13
C VAL A 840 15.54 20.73 20.86
N SER A 841 16.15 20.40 19.73
CA SER A 841 15.43 20.20 18.48
C SER A 841 14.52 18.97 18.58
N PRO A 842 13.33 18.98 17.95
CA PRO A 842 12.54 17.77 17.78
C PRO A 842 13.27 16.80 16.83
N MET A 843 12.66 15.65 16.52
CA MET A 843 13.21 14.69 15.56
C MET A 843 13.61 15.37 14.26
N ALA A 844 14.60 14.83 13.55
CA ALA A 844 15.19 15.49 12.37
C ALA A 844 14.15 15.90 11.30
N TYR A 845 13.08 15.13 11.14
CA TYR A 845 11.99 15.49 10.24
C TYR A 845 11.07 16.59 10.81
N LEU A 846 10.94 16.76 12.11
CA LEU A 846 10.19 17.89 12.69
C LEU A 846 11.06 19.14 12.95
N ASP A 847 12.37 19.07 12.77
CA ASP A 847 13.28 20.21 12.92
C ASP A 847 13.22 21.08 11.65
N VAL A 848 12.41 22.14 11.72
CA VAL A 848 12.06 22.96 10.57
C VAL A 848 12.32 24.43 10.82
N ASN A 849 12.61 25.17 9.73
CA ASN A 849 12.71 26.62 9.73
C ASN A 849 11.46 27.22 9.07
N PRO A 850 10.46 27.71 9.85
CA PRO A 850 9.21 28.23 9.30
C PRO A 850 9.40 29.43 8.35
N ALA A 851 10.40 30.27 8.59
CA ALA A 851 10.66 31.44 7.75
C ALA A 851 11.18 31.01 6.38
N GLN A 852 12.09 30.04 6.35
CA GLN A 852 12.62 29.47 5.10
C GLN A 852 11.53 28.71 4.32
N ILE A 853 10.68 27.94 5.00
CA ILE A 853 9.54 27.25 4.37
C ILE A 853 8.55 28.25 3.77
N ALA A 854 8.21 29.31 4.50
CA ALA A 854 7.32 30.35 3.99
C ALA A 854 7.93 31.11 2.78
N GLN A 855 9.24 31.34 2.78
CA GLN A 855 9.94 31.86 1.60
C GLN A 855 9.87 30.87 0.43
N GLY A 856 10.07 29.58 0.69
CA GLY A 856 9.99 28.54 -0.32
C GLY A 856 8.62 28.42 -0.99
N GLU A 857 7.55 28.56 -0.21
CA GLU A 857 6.18 28.61 -0.73
C GLU A 857 5.99 29.82 -1.67
N GLN A 858 6.53 31.00 -1.31
CA GLN A 858 6.50 32.17 -2.20
C GLN A 858 7.29 31.94 -3.48
N VAL A 859 8.46 31.29 -3.40
CA VAL A 859 9.27 30.93 -4.57
C VAL A 859 8.50 29.95 -5.47
N PHE A 860 7.84 28.95 -4.89
CA PHE A 860 7.02 27.97 -5.61
C PHE A 860 5.94 28.63 -6.48
N GLU A 861 5.26 29.64 -5.95
CA GLU A 861 4.28 30.43 -6.71
C GLU A 861 4.95 31.39 -7.71
N ALA A 862 6.04 32.04 -7.31
CA ALA A 862 6.73 33.04 -8.13
C ALA A 862 7.32 32.44 -9.42
N ILE A 863 7.90 31.24 -9.35
CA ILE A 863 8.40 30.54 -10.54
C ILE A 863 7.30 29.80 -11.31
N ARG A 864 6.09 29.73 -10.73
CA ARG A 864 4.86 29.13 -11.26
C ARG A 864 4.82 27.60 -11.27
N CYS A 865 5.41 26.93 -10.27
CA CYS A 865 5.16 25.49 -10.05
C CYS A 865 3.67 25.19 -9.88
N ASN A 866 2.93 26.12 -9.26
CA ASN A 866 1.49 26.05 -9.05
C ASN A 866 0.64 26.17 -10.33
N ALA A 867 1.24 26.32 -11.52
CA ALA A 867 0.53 26.26 -12.78
C ALA A 867 -0.11 24.87 -13.03
N CYS A 868 0.58 23.81 -12.61
CA CYS A 868 0.09 22.41 -12.61
C CYS A 868 -0.11 21.90 -11.18
N HIS A 869 0.82 22.19 -10.28
CA HIS A 869 0.77 21.76 -8.88
C HIS A 869 -0.06 22.72 -8.00
N ILE A 870 -1.35 22.85 -8.31
CA ILE A 870 -2.25 23.82 -7.66
C ILE A 870 -2.34 23.59 -6.16
N SER A 871 -2.13 24.64 -5.37
CA SER A 871 -1.91 24.50 -3.94
C SER A 871 -3.14 24.02 -3.17
N GLU A 872 -4.34 24.47 -3.54
CA GLU A 872 -5.57 24.23 -2.77
C GLU A 872 -6.74 23.80 -3.65
N VAL A 873 -7.53 22.83 -3.17
CA VAL A 873 -8.74 22.33 -3.83
C VAL A 873 -9.83 22.09 -2.78
N GLN A 874 -11.08 22.36 -3.14
CA GLN A 874 -12.24 22.04 -2.31
C GLN A 874 -12.83 20.69 -2.73
N THR A 875 -12.96 19.75 -1.79
CA THR A 875 -13.69 18.50 -2.05
C THR A 875 -15.19 18.74 -2.02
N SER A 876 -15.94 17.89 -2.74
CA SER A 876 -17.40 17.97 -2.80
C SER A 876 -18.08 17.18 -1.68
N ALA A 877 -19.40 17.28 -1.58
CA ALA A 877 -20.20 16.51 -0.61
C ALA A 877 -20.53 15.08 -1.07
N ARG A 878 -19.93 14.58 -2.16
CA ARG A 878 -20.38 13.35 -2.84
C ARG A 878 -19.96 12.04 -2.19
N SER A 879 -18.79 12.02 -1.55
CA SER A 879 -18.17 10.79 -1.03
C SER A 879 -19.10 10.12 -0.03
N PRO A 880 -19.23 8.79 0.07
CA PRO A 880 -19.99 8.17 1.15
C PRO A 880 -19.43 8.48 2.56
N PHE A 881 -18.16 8.90 2.65
CA PHE A 881 -17.45 9.17 3.90
C PHE A 881 -17.36 10.67 4.19
N ASP A 882 -17.83 11.07 5.37
CA ASP A 882 -17.87 12.47 5.80
C ASP A 882 -16.47 13.04 6.09
N GLU A 883 -15.51 12.16 6.41
CA GLU A 883 -14.09 12.44 6.60
C GLU A 883 -13.47 13.25 5.44
N VAL A 884 -13.92 12.96 4.22
CA VAL A 884 -13.38 13.56 3.00
C VAL A 884 -14.34 14.56 2.34
N ARG A 885 -15.54 14.78 2.92
CA ARG A 885 -16.54 15.73 2.39
C ARG A 885 -16.19 17.15 2.76
N ASN A 886 -16.41 18.06 1.81
CA ASN A 886 -16.34 19.50 2.02
C ASN A 886 -15.05 19.97 2.71
N GLN A 887 -13.92 19.30 2.43
CA GLN A 887 -12.61 19.65 2.95
C GLN A 887 -11.92 20.63 2.01
N THR A 888 -11.29 21.65 2.57
CA THR A 888 -10.26 22.42 1.88
C THR A 888 -8.94 21.66 2.04
N ILE A 889 -8.47 21.07 0.95
CA ILE A 889 -7.27 20.22 0.91
C ILE A 889 -6.13 20.90 0.16
N ARG A 890 -4.89 20.48 0.43
CA ARG A 890 -3.68 20.99 -0.23
C ARG A 890 -2.87 19.87 -0.88
N PRO A 891 -3.35 19.32 -2.01
CA PRO A 891 -2.72 18.18 -2.64
C PRO A 891 -1.57 18.59 -3.58
N TYR A 892 -1.48 19.86 -3.98
CA TYR A 892 -0.50 20.35 -4.97
C TYR A 892 -0.60 19.60 -6.30
N THR A 893 -1.82 19.46 -6.83
CA THR A 893 -2.10 18.79 -8.11
C THR A 893 -3.43 19.25 -8.70
N ASP A 894 -3.47 19.45 -10.00
CA ASP A 894 -4.69 19.68 -10.77
C ASP A 894 -5.32 18.39 -11.33
N MET A 895 -4.66 17.25 -11.11
CA MET A 895 -5.01 15.93 -11.63
C MET A 895 -5.10 15.84 -13.17
N LEU A 896 -4.58 16.83 -13.90
CA LEU A 896 -4.57 16.84 -15.36
C LEU A 896 -3.30 16.19 -15.91
N LEU A 897 -3.35 15.83 -17.19
CA LEU A 897 -2.19 15.42 -17.97
C LEU A 897 -1.45 16.65 -18.51
N HIS A 898 -0.13 16.63 -18.39
CA HIS A 898 0.77 17.61 -19.01
C HIS A 898 1.83 16.92 -19.85
N ASP A 899 2.18 17.54 -20.98
CA ASP A 899 3.34 17.12 -21.75
C ASP A 899 4.61 17.48 -20.99
N MET A 900 5.34 16.47 -20.50
CA MET A 900 6.57 16.66 -19.74
C MET A 900 7.83 16.59 -20.61
N GLY A 901 7.68 16.60 -21.94
CA GLY A 901 8.75 16.63 -22.91
C GLY A 901 9.33 15.26 -23.26
N GLU A 902 10.14 15.24 -24.33
CA GLU A 902 10.71 14.03 -24.93
C GLU A 902 11.58 13.23 -23.94
N GLU A 903 12.28 13.89 -23.04
CA GLU A 903 13.17 13.23 -22.09
C GLU A 903 12.42 12.44 -21.01
N LEU A 904 11.19 12.82 -20.69
CA LEU A 904 10.27 12.07 -19.82
C LEU A 904 9.27 11.23 -20.62
N ALA A 905 9.37 11.19 -21.94
CA ALA A 905 8.50 10.36 -22.74
C ALA A 905 8.86 8.88 -22.63
N ASP A 906 7.85 8.04 -22.51
CA ASP A 906 7.90 6.64 -22.94
C ASP A 906 7.29 6.51 -24.36
N ASN A 907 7.20 5.30 -24.90
CA ASN A 907 6.56 5.06 -26.20
C ASN A 907 5.16 4.44 -26.07
N PHE A 908 4.54 4.54 -24.89
CA PHE A 908 3.28 3.90 -24.56
C PHE A 908 2.15 4.93 -24.40
N SER A 909 1.02 4.70 -25.05
CA SER A 909 -0.13 5.62 -24.98
C SER A 909 -1.32 4.96 -24.29
N GLU A 910 -2.07 5.73 -23.51
CA GLU A 910 -3.35 5.32 -22.90
C GLU A 910 -4.39 6.43 -23.09
N GLY A 911 -5.28 6.27 -24.07
CA GLY A 911 -6.26 7.30 -24.36
C GLY A 911 -5.62 8.57 -24.94
N LEU A 912 -5.93 9.71 -24.34
CA LEU A 912 -5.36 11.00 -24.72
C LEU A 912 -3.96 11.23 -24.16
N ALA A 913 -3.47 10.35 -23.28
CA ALA A 913 -2.11 10.40 -22.77
C ALA A 913 -1.14 9.76 -23.77
N SER A 914 -0.40 10.58 -24.51
CA SER A 914 0.74 10.14 -25.31
C SER A 914 1.92 9.73 -24.41
N GLY A 915 3.03 9.33 -25.04
CA GLY A 915 4.26 8.94 -24.34
C GLY A 915 4.80 9.97 -23.34
N SER A 916 4.70 11.26 -23.67
CA SER A 916 5.20 12.37 -22.84
C SER A 916 4.18 12.94 -21.86
N MET A 917 2.91 12.49 -21.94
CA MET A 917 1.83 13.02 -21.11
C MET A 917 1.76 12.27 -19.79
N TRP A 918 1.89 13.01 -18.69
CA TRP A 918 1.82 12.48 -17.34
C TRP A 918 0.82 13.25 -16.49
N ARG A 919 0.07 12.53 -15.65
CA ARG A 919 -0.82 13.14 -14.67
C ARG A 919 0.02 13.81 -13.60
N THR A 920 -0.29 15.05 -13.25
CA THR A 920 0.30 15.75 -12.10
C THR A 920 0.05 14.95 -10.81
N PRO A 921 1.07 14.34 -10.16
CA PRO A 921 0.87 13.65 -8.89
C PRO A 921 0.68 14.64 -7.74
N ALA A 922 -0.04 14.25 -6.69
CA ALA A 922 -0.10 15.04 -5.47
C ALA A 922 1.29 15.09 -4.79
N LEU A 923 1.66 16.24 -4.22
CA LEU A 923 2.97 16.44 -3.58
C LEU A 923 2.96 16.26 -2.05
N TRP A 924 1.81 15.98 -1.45
CA TRP A 924 1.76 15.70 -0.02
C TRP A 924 2.62 14.48 0.35
N GLY A 925 3.26 14.51 1.51
CA GLY A 925 4.13 13.45 2.01
C GLY A 925 5.51 13.37 1.34
N LEU A 926 5.88 14.27 0.43
CA LEU A 926 7.19 14.23 -0.24
C LEU A 926 8.36 14.15 0.74
N GLY A 927 8.30 14.91 1.83
CA GLY A 927 9.38 14.93 2.82
C GLY A 927 9.40 13.72 3.76
N TYR A 928 8.38 12.84 3.70
CA TYR A 928 8.33 11.59 4.46
C TYR A 928 8.76 10.37 3.63
N ALA A 929 8.93 10.51 2.31
CA ALA A 929 9.10 9.35 1.41
C ALA A 929 10.25 8.41 1.81
N GLU A 930 11.41 8.95 2.17
CA GLU A 930 12.58 8.15 2.61
C GLU A 930 12.37 7.57 4.02
N HIS A 931 11.74 8.32 4.93
CA HIS A 931 11.44 7.85 6.29
C HIS A 931 10.41 6.72 6.29
N VAL A 932 9.44 6.77 5.37
CA VAL A 932 8.42 5.72 5.20
C VAL A 932 9.04 4.42 4.68
N ALA A 933 10.06 4.54 3.82
CA ALA A 933 10.73 3.43 3.19
C ALA A 933 11.80 2.75 4.06
N ASP A 934 12.08 3.27 5.26
CA ASP A 934 13.02 2.69 6.24
C ASP A 934 14.38 2.26 5.64
N GLY A 935 15.05 3.21 4.96
CA GLY A 935 16.35 2.96 4.34
C GLY A 935 16.30 2.24 2.99
N ILE A 936 15.11 1.81 2.53
CA ILE A 936 14.94 1.28 1.18
C ILE A 936 15.02 2.45 0.16
N PRO A 937 15.86 2.36 -0.88
CA PRO A 937 15.99 3.45 -1.86
C PRO A 937 14.67 3.73 -2.57
N VAL A 938 14.21 4.98 -2.50
CA VAL A 938 13.03 5.49 -3.23
C VAL A 938 13.43 6.58 -4.22
N GLY A 939 12.62 6.77 -5.25
CA GLY A 939 12.87 7.73 -6.32
C GLY A 939 11.61 8.51 -6.70
N TYR A 940 11.81 9.58 -7.45
CA TYR A 940 10.75 10.47 -7.90
C TYR A 940 10.50 10.34 -9.41
N LEU A 941 9.38 10.93 -9.87
CA LEU A 941 8.82 10.79 -11.23
C LEU A 941 8.18 9.42 -11.47
N HIS A 942 7.67 9.21 -12.69
CA HIS A 942 6.88 8.03 -13.03
C HIS A 942 7.70 6.74 -12.98
N ASP A 943 9.01 6.80 -13.21
CA ASP A 943 9.90 5.64 -13.29
C ASP A 943 11.00 5.64 -12.21
N SER A 944 10.84 6.48 -11.17
CA SER A 944 11.79 6.60 -10.06
C SER A 944 13.23 6.93 -10.47
N ARG A 945 13.45 7.52 -11.65
CA ARG A 945 14.79 7.85 -12.15
C ARG A 945 15.51 8.90 -11.31
N ALA A 946 14.74 9.84 -10.75
CA ALA A 946 15.27 10.98 -10.01
C ALA A 946 15.55 10.58 -8.56
N ARG A 947 16.82 10.73 -8.13
CA ARG A 947 17.28 10.42 -6.77
C ARG A 947 16.90 11.51 -5.77
N THR A 948 16.70 12.73 -6.25
CA THR A 948 16.44 13.91 -5.41
C THR A 948 15.31 14.76 -6.00
N LEU A 949 14.73 15.63 -5.18
CA LEU A 949 13.75 16.63 -5.65
C LEU A 949 14.37 17.57 -6.69
N THR A 950 15.65 17.93 -6.55
CA THR A 950 16.38 18.73 -7.53
C THR A 950 16.45 18.00 -8.88
N GLU A 951 16.85 16.73 -8.90
CA GLU A 951 16.83 15.95 -10.14
C GLU A 951 15.43 15.86 -10.73
N ALA A 952 14.40 15.65 -9.90
CA ALA A 952 13.02 15.57 -10.34
C ALA A 952 12.58 16.86 -11.05
N ILE A 953 12.88 18.03 -10.47
CA ILE A 953 12.60 19.34 -11.07
C ILE A 953 13.35 19.50 -12.39
N LEU A 954 14.63 19.12 -12.44
CA LEU A 954 15.46 19.28 -13.65
C LEU A 954 15.09 18.36 -14.82
N TRP A 955 14.35 17.28 -14.55
CA TRP A 955 13.77 16.44 -15.60
C TRP A 955 12.51 17.03 -16.23
N HIS A 956 11.88 18.06 -15.63
CA HIS A 956 10.68 18.66 -16.20
C HIS A 956 10.98 19.31 -17.57
N GLY A 957 10.31 18.85 -18.63
CA GLY A 957 10.34 19.46 -19.95
C GLY A 957 8.94 19.84 -20.43
N GLY A 958 8.79 19.99 -21.75
CA GLY A 958 7.50 20.25 -22.39
C GLY A 958 6.80 21.49 -21.82
N GLU A 959 5.58 21.33 -21.32
CA GLU A 959 4.78 22.40 -20.69
C GLU A 959 5.48 23.02 -19.47
N ALA A 960 6.35 22.28 -18.78
CA ALA A 960 7.05 22.75 -17.59
C ALA A 960 8.45 23.32 -17.88
N GLU A 961 8.89 23.36 -19.15
CA GLU A 961 10.24 23.78 -19.55
C GLU A 961 10.60 25.19 -19.04
N VAL A 962 9.68 26.16 -19.21
CA VAL A 962 9.90 27.54 -18.76
C VAL A 962 10.01 27.61 -17.24
N ILE A 963 9.20 26.85 -16.51
CA ILE A 963 9.20 26.81 -15.04
C ILE A 963 10.48 26.14 -14.51
N LYS A 964 10.93 25.03 -15.10
CA LYS A 964 12.22 24.42 -14.79
C LYS A 964 13.36 25.42 -14.97
N ASN A 965 13.39 26.14 -16.09
CA ASN A 965 14.49 27.07 -16.36
C ASN A 965 14.52 28.22 -15.34
N ARG A 966 13.37 28.68 -14.84
CA ARG A 966 13.34 29.60 -13.69
C ARG A 966 13.98 29.01 -12.44
N PHE A 967 13.77 27.72 -12.14
CA PHE A 967 14.44 27.04 -11.02
C PHE A 967 15.96 26.96 -11.21
N VAL A 968 16.43 26.66 -12.42
CA VAL A 968 17.87 26.64 -12.77
C VAL A 968 18.50 28.01 -12.49
N ASP A 969 17.77 29.08 -12.82
CA ASP A 969 18.20 30.47 -12.67
C ASP A 969 18.06 31.03 -11.24
N LEU A 970 17.42 30.30 -10.31
CA LEU A 970 17.25 30.78 -8.93
C LEU A 970 18.61 30.99 -8.22
N PRO A 971 18.73 32.04 -7.40
CA PRO A 971 19.75 32.14 -6.37
C PRO A 971 19.74 30.91 -5.45
N THR A 972 20.90 30.55 -4.90
CA THR A 972 21.04 29.36 -4.04
C THR A 972 20.11 29.40 -2.83
N ASP A 973 19.95 30.54 -2.17
CA ASP A 973 19.09 30.70 -1.00
C ASP A 973 17.60 30.52 -1.32
N GLU A 974 17.13 31.06 -2.45
CA GLU A 974 15.75 30.84 -2.93
C GLU A 974 15.50 29.39 -3.33
N ARG A 975 16.48 28.74 -3.97
CA ARG A 975 16.43 27.31 -4.31
C ARG A 975 16.36 26.43 -3.06
N GLU A 976 17.21 26.68 -2.07
CA GLU A 976 17.16 25.94 -0.80
C GLU A 976 15.87 26.20 -0.03
N ALA A 977 15.32 27.43 -0.09
CA ALA A 977 14.02 27.74 0.48
C ALA A 977 12.90 26.92 -0.18
N LEU A 978 12.87 26.86 -1.52
CA LEU A 978 11.91 26.03 -2.27
C LEU A 978 12.02 24.55 -1.88
N LEU A 979 13.24 24.01 -1.79
CA LEU A 979 13.46 22.63 -1.39
C LEU A 979 13.02 22.38 0.07
N ALA A 980 13.23 23.34 0.98
CA ALA A 980 12.73 23.26 2.35
C ALA A 980 11.20 23.22 2.40
N PHE A 981 10.52 24.03 1.57
CA PHE A 981 9.07 23.98 1.42
C PHE A 981 8.60 22.62 0.89
N LEU A 982 9.18 22.09 -0.19
CA LEU A 982 8.78 20.79 -0.72
C LEU A 982 9.03 19.64 0.26
N LYS A 983 10.12 19.71 1.05
CA LYS A 983 10.41 18.75 2.12
C LYS A 983 9.51 18.92 3.35
N SER A 984 8.79 20.03 3.49
CA SER A 984 7.81 20.22 4.56
C SER A 984 6.46 19.52 4.27
N LEU A 985 6.21 19.17 3.01
CA LEU A 985 4.99 18.51 2.55
C LEU A 985 4.93 17.04 2.95
#